data_AF-A0A9P5RUY1-F1
#
_entry.id   AF-A0A9P5RUY1-F1
#
_cell.length_a   1.000
_cell.length_b   1.000
_cell.length_c   1.000
_cell.angle_alpha   90.00
_cell.angle_beta   90.00
_cell.angle_gamma   90.00
#
_symmetry.space_group_name_H-M   'P 1'
#
loop_
_entity.id
_entity.type
_entity.pdbx_description
1 polymer ?
#
loop_
_entity_poly.entity_id
_entity_poly.type
_entity_poly.pdbx_seq_one_letter_code
_entity_poly.pdbx_strand_id
1 'polypeptide(L)'
;MATVVVAQKASTLPYAPIVLAHALNNPAVVKVEYKNVPTLAEHNNATVALTADGTTLTTVSAILRYIVRSHKNTLYGSDPASTSVMDDFIDKSQDIVNSSDFKTLDVIFQQLNHHLTLRSYFVGHKPSVADIAIWGALKANAIFARQIKTGKDLGTYLGRWFNHMSAQAFVEGALAEVAKANDSTKVAKADQGSFDINLIDAEMGKVVTRFPPEPSGYLHIGHAKAALLNKYFADQYKGRLIVRFDDTNPSKEKEEYEHSIKEDLLLIGIDSSVVTYTSDYFDTIYNYALQLIKEGKAYCDTTGQEQMRAERMDGIASQCRDLSVEENLRRFEEMKNGTEFGQTCCLRAKISVDNLNKALRDPVIYRCNLIPHARTGTQWKMYPLYDLACPIVDSIEGVTHALRTDEYHDRNPQYQWFLDNLGLRQVHIWEYSRLSFVYTLMSKRKLTWFVDQGRVSGWDDPRFPTIRGILRRGLTMEALKAYILMQGASTNYITLEWDKLWAVNRKQIDPIAPRHTAVEAANKVKVTVAGADPYTLKEVPRHKKNEALGDKKTAYGPIIWMDQADCKELEVDEEVTLMDWGNAFIRSIEKNAEGVVTAVNAELHLEGDFKKTKKKLTWLADGAELVKVDLMDYDYLITKKKVEEEDELKDLLTPVTEFKTEAIADGNVAELNKGDIIQFERKGYYIVDAVATPTTVARLILIPDGKAASISSKAAPIAQAEAKDAKDAKKKKEKASKDAAPAAAAPAVSGKKAKAAAHAAAQKPAPTWTGPGPKPEEIVELEAQIDAAGLKVRQLKTDKADADVVKAAVDELLALKKQLPVRIEALQALAAAASAAADSFSL
;
A
#
# COMPACT_ATOMS: atom_id res chain seq x y z
N MET A 1 -22.28 39.56 -12.15
CA MET A 1 -21.60 38.68 -11.17
C MET A 1 -20.21 38.40 -11.69
N ALA A 2 -19.20 38.42 -10.83
CA ALA A 2 -17.86 37.95 -11.18
C ALA A 2 -17.73 36.46 -10.83
N THR A 3 -17.01 35.70 -11.65
CA THR A 3 -16.68 34.30 -11.39
C THR A 3 -15.19 34.17 -11.13
N VAL A 4 -14.83 33.61 -9.96
CA VAL A 4 -13.47 33.22 -9.59
C VAL A 4 -13.29 31.74 -9.94
N VAL A 5 -12.47 31.46 -10.96
CA VAL A 5 -12.08 30.11 -11.36
C VAL A 5 -10.80 29.73 -10.60
N VAL A 6 -10.79 28.56 -9.95
CA VAL A 6 -9.67 28.06 -9.13
C VAL A 6 -9.12 26.77 -9.73
N ALA A 7 -7.79 26.68 -9.87
CA ALA A 7 -7.10 25.44 -10.17
C ALA A 7 -7.01 24.57 -8.91
N GLN A 8 -7.85 23.54 -8.82
CA GLN A 8 -8.05 22.74 -7.61
C GLN A 8 -6.81 21.91 -7.21
N LYS A 9 -5.93 21.59 -8.15
CA LYS A 9 -4.67 20.86 -7.91
C LYS A 9 -3.44 21.78 -7.90
N ALA A 10 -3.62 23.09 -7.73
CA ALA A 10 -2.51 24.02 -7.59
C ALA A 10 -1.55 23.59 -6.46
N SER A 11 -0.25 23.74 -6.67
CA SER A 11 0.78 23.53 -5.63
C SER A 11 0.55 24.37 -4.38
N THR A 12 -0.13 25.51 -4.55
CA THR A 12 -0.43 26.49 -3.52
C THR A 12 -1.85 26.98 -3.77
N LEU A 13 -2.82 26.51 -2.98
CA LEU A 13 -4.24 26.81 -3.21
C LEU A 13 -4.54 28.27 -2.85
N PRO A 14 -5.21 29.05 -3.74
CA PRO A 14 -5.49 30.46 -3.52
C PRO A 14 -6.68 30.65 -2.56
N TYR A 15 -6.43 30.46 -1.25
CA TYR A 15 -7.48 30.56 -0.22
C TYR A 15 -8.12 31.95 -0.12
N ALA A 16 -7.34 33.04 -0.25
CA ALA A 16 -7.85 34.39 0.02
C ALA A 16 -9.01 34.83 -0.91
N PRO A 17 -8.96 34.62 -2.25
CA PRO A 17 -10.11 34.90 -3.13
C PRO A 17 -11.37 34.08 -2.80
N ILE A 18 -11.22 32.81 -2.39
CA ILE A 18 -12.34 31.93 -2.03
C ILE A 18 -13.00 32.42 -0.73
N VAL A 19 -12.19 32.69 0.29
CA VAL A 19 -12.64 33.27 1.57
C VAL A 19 -13.31 34.63 1.36
N LEU A 20 -12.75 35.49 0.50
CA LEU A 20 -13.34 36.80 0.21
C LEU A 20 -14.69 36.68 -0.50
N ALA A 21 -14.83 35.77 -1.48
CA ALA A 21 -16.11 35.51 -2.12
C ALA A 21 -17.17 35.06 -1.10
N HIS A 22 -16.81 34.12 -0.23
CA HIS A 22 -17.72 33.65 0.83
C HIS A 22 -18.02 34.73 1.89
N ALA A 23 -17.08 35.64 2.18
CA ALA A 23 -17.28 36.77 3.10
C ALA A 23 -18.25 37.83 2.57
N LEU A 24 -18.44 37.90 1.24
CA LEU A 24 -19.32 38.87 0.58
C LEU A 24 -20.68 38.31 0.18
N ASN A 25 -20.87 36.98 0.19
CA ASN A 25 -22.04 36.33 -0.39
C ASN A 25 -23.30 36.33 0.50
N ASN A 26 -23.69 37.50 1.01
CA ASN A 26 -25.03 37.75 1.52
C ASN A 26 -25.51 39.17 1.16
N PRO A 27 -26.25 39.36 0.04
CA PRO A 27 -26.61 38.35 -0.98
C PRO A 27 -25.41 37.88 -1.81
N ALA A 28 -25.55 36.78 -2.56
CA ALA A 28 -24.47 36.24 -3.38
C ALA A 28 -24.11 37.15 -4.57
N VAL A 29 -22.84 37.56 -4.70
CA VAL A 29 -22.35 38.48 -5.75
C VAL A 29 -21.12 37.95 -6.50
N VAL A 30 -20.33 37.08 -5.87
CA VAL A 30 -19.14 36.43 -6.46
C VAL A 30 -19.33 34.92 -6.47
N LYS A 31 -19.27 34.30 -7.66
CA LYS A 31 -19.31 32.85 -7.81
C LYS A 31 -17.89 32.28 -7.74
N VAL A 32 -17.70 31.13 -7.08
CA VAL A 32 -16.47 30.35 -7.16
C VAL A 32 -16.71 29.10 -8.02
N GLU A 33 -15.76 28.77 -8.89
CA GLU A 33 -15.77 27.57 -9.73
C GLU A 33 -14.43 26.86 -9.65
N TYR A 34 -14.44 25.52 -9.52
CA TYR A 34 -13.23 24.72 -9.37
C TYR A 34 -12.97 23.92 -10.65
N LYS A 35 -11.81 24.14 -11.30
CA LYS A 35 -11.32 23.29 -12.39
C LYS A 35 -10.32 22.28 -11.83
N ASN A 36 -10.48 21.00 -12.17
CA ASN A 36 -9.71 19.86 -11.64
C ASN A 36 -8.30 19.72 -12.30
N VAL A 37 -7.58 20.83 -12.37
CA VAL A 37 -6.29 21.03 -13.05
C VAL A 37 -5.25 21.61 -12.08
N PRO A 38 -3.94 21.40 -12.32
CA PRO A 38 -2.90 22.03 -11.51
C PRO A 38 -2.76 23.53 -11.78
N THR A 39 -3.05 23.95 -13.01
CA THR A 39 -2.94 25.33 -13.49
C THR A 39 -4.03 25.63 -14.51
N LEU A 40 -4.44 26.89 -14.61
CA LEU A 40 -5.38 27.37 -15.62
C LEU A 40 -4.60 27.65 -16.92
N ALA A 41 -4.48 26.64 -17.79
CA ALA A 41 -3.74 26.74 -19.04
C ALA A 41 -4.25 27.87 -19.96
N GLU A 42 -5.56 28.12 -19.96
CA GLU A 42 -6.26 29.25 -20.62
C GLU A 42 -5.74 30.64 -20.19
N HIS A 43 -5.06 30.73 -19.05
CA HIS A 43 -4.70 31.97 -18.36
C HIS A 43 -3.22 31.96 -17.91
N ASN A 44 -2.32 31.60 -18.83
CA ASN A 44 -0.86 31.57 -18.60
C ASN A 44 -0.45 30.76 -17.36
N ASN A 45 -1.07 29.60 -17.15
CA ASN A 45 -0.83 28.69 -16.03
C ASN A 45 -1.10 29.27 -14.62
N ALA A 46 -1.95 30.31 -14.50
CA ALA A 46 -2.36 30.84 -13.20
C ALA A 46 -3.06 29.81 -12.31
N THR A 47 -2.96 29.95 -10.98
CA THR A 47 -3.69 29.09 -10.02
C THR A 47 -5.12 29.57 -9.75
N VAL A 48 -5.43 30.82 -10.13
CA VAL A 48 -6.73 31.46 -10.03
C VAL A 48 -6.94 32.40 -11.21
N ALA A 49 -8.18 32.60 -11.64
CA ALA A 49 -8.55 33.68 -12.54
C ALA A 49 -9.92 34.27 -12.17
N LEU A 50 -10.10 35.56 -12.42
CA LEU A 50 -11.40 36.24 -12.42
C LEU A 50 -11.56 36.95 -13.75
N THR A 51 -12.65 36.68 -14.45
CA THR A 51 -13.03 37.42 -15.67
C THR A 51 -14.24 38.30 -15.39
N ALA A 52 -14.12 39.59 -15.68
CA ALA A 52 -15.18 40.58 -15.58
C ALA A 52 -14.96 41.70 -16.60
N ASP A 53 -16.04 42.22 -17.18
CA ASP A 53 -16.05 43.39 -18.08
C ASP A 53 -15.00 43.32 -19.21
N GLY A 54 -14.84 42.14 -19.80
CA GLY A 54 -13.88 41.86 -20.88
C GLY A 54 -12.42 41.68 -20.45
N THR A 55 -12.10 41.86 -19.16
CA THR A 55 -10.74 41.74 -18.61
C THR A 55 -10.61 40.49 -17.74
N THR A 56 -9.48 39.78 -17.85
CA THR A 56 -9.14 38.63 -16.99
C THR A 56 -7.98 39.00 -16.06
N LEU A 57 -8.19 38.82 -14.76
CA LEU A 57 -7.20 38.99 -13.70
C LEU A 57 -6.73 37.62 -13.21
N THR A 58 -5.42 37.43 -13.03
CA THR A 58 -4.81 36.11 -12.76
C THR A 58 -3.98 36.04 -11.47
N THR A 59 -3.72 37.17 -10.81
CA THR A 59 -2.98 37.22 -9.54
C THR A 59 -3.92 37.39 -8.37
N VAL A 60 -3.59 36.79 -7.22
CA VAL A 60 -4.39 36.89 -5.99
C VAL A 60 -4.58 38.35 -5.58
N SER A 61 -3.52 39.17 -5.59
CA SER A 61 -3.61 40.58 -5.23
C SER A 61 -4.54 41.39 -6.13
N ALA A 62 -4.50 41.19 -7.46
CA ALA A 62 -5.41 41.87 -8.39
C ALA A 62 -6.87 41.43 -8.20
N ILE A 63 -7.11 40.14 -8.00
CA ILE A 63 -8.45 39.58 -7.79
C ILE A 63 -9.06 40.09 -6.48
N LEU A 64 -8.31 40.08 -5.37
CA LEU A 64 -8.76 40.65 -4.10
C LEU A 64 -9.13 42.13 -4.25
N ARG A 65 -8.25 42.94 -4.85
CA ARG A 65 -8.47 44.37 -5.12
C ARG A 65 -9.71 44.62 -5.97
N TYR A 66 -9.88 43.85 -7.05
CA TYR A 66 -11.06 43.96 -7.90
C TYR A 66 -12.35 43.65 -7.13
N ILE A 67 -12.38 42.53 -6.40
CA ILE A 67 -13.56 42.10 -5.66
C ILE A 67 -13.95 43.14 -4.59
N VAL A 68 -12.99 43.69 -3.82
CA VAL A 68 -13.33 44.64 -2.75
C VAL A 68 -13.62 46.07 -3.22
N ARG A 69 -13.15 46.46 -4.41
CA ARG A 69 -13.46 47.78 -5.00
C ARG A 69 -14.76 47.77 -5.81
N SER A 70 -15.15 46.63 -6.38
CA SER A 70 -16.35 46.51 -7.23
C SER A 70 -17.66 46.29 -6.47
N HIS A 71 -17.61 46.00 -5.17
CA HIS A 71 -18.78 45.71 -4.34
C HIS A 71 -18.85 46.65 -3.14
N LYS A 72 -20.04 47.19 -2.81
CA LYS A 72 -20.26 47.90 -1.54
C LYS A 72 -20.15 46.89 -0.39
N ASN A 73 -19.06 46.96 0.37
CA ASN A 73 -18.75 45.99 1.42
C ASN A 73 -18.13 46.66 2.66
N THR A 74 -18.03 45.90 3.74
CA THR A 74 -17.50 46.35 5.04
C THR A 74 -16.07 45.87 5.32
N LEU A 75 -15.42 45.17 4.38
CA LEU A 75 -14.10 44.54 4.51
C LEU A 75 -12.96 45.42 3.94
N TYR A 76 -13.30 46.43 3.14
CA TYR A 76 -12.37 47.46 2.65
C TYR A 76 -12.49 48.76 3.43
N GLY A 77 -11.47 49.61 3.33
CA GLY A 77 -11.43 50.92 3.97
C GLY A 77 -12.42 51.91 3.36
N SER A 78 -12.87 52.88 4.17
CA SER A 78 -13.74 53.98 3.75
C SER A 78 -13.01 55.28 3.44
N ASP A 79 -11.70 55.31 3.67
CA ASP A 79 -10.83 56.50 3.56
C ASP A 79 -9.48 56.15 2.89
N PRO A 80 -8.74 57.13 2.35
CA PRO A 80 -7.49 56.88 1.65
C PRO A 80 -6.38 56.24 2.50
N ALA A 81 -6.37 56.44 3.82
CA ALA A 81 -5.32 55.88 4.69
C ALA A 81 -5.60 54.40 5.00
N SER A 82 -6.83 54.05 5.42
CA SER A 82 -7.19 52.66 5.71
C SER A 82 -7.17 51.78 4.46
N THR A 83 -7.58 52.31 3.30
CA THR A 83 -7.48 51.58 2.01
C THR A 83 -6.01 51.35 1.61
N SER A 84 -5.14 52.37 1.70
CA SER A 84 -3.71 52.21 1.39
C SER A 84 -3.01 51.18 2.28
N VAL A 85 -3.30 51.16 3.58
CA VAL A 85 -2.72 50.16 4.50
C VAL A 85 -3.26 48.76 4.22
N MET A 86 -4.53 48.62 3.84
CA MET A 86 -5.06 47.31 3.39
C MET A 86 -4.39 46.83 2.10
N ASP A 87 -4.11 47.74 1.17
CA ASP A 87 -3.41 47.41 -0.08
C ASP A 87 -1.94 47.01 0.16
N ASP A 88 -1.23 47.63 1.11
CA ASP A 88 0.11 47.22 1.56
C ASP A 88 0.12 45.79 2.15
N PHE A 89 -0.87 45.42 2.98
CA PHE A 89 -1.01 44.04 3.46
C PHE A 89 -1.43 43.03 2.37
N ILE A 90 -2.13 43.47 1.32
CA ILE A 90 -2.41 42.63 0.15
C ILE A 90 -1.11 42.29 -0.60
N ASP A 91 -0.19 43.25 -0.77
CA ASP A 91 1.09 42.96 -1.45
C ASP A 91 2.02 42.11 -0.58
N LYS A 92 2.14 42.41 0.74
CA LYS A 92 2.88 41.57 1.71
C LYS A 92 2.39 40.12 1.78
N SER A 93 1.11 39.86 1.45
CA SER A 93 0.61 38.49 1.34
C SER A 93 1.28 37.70 0.21
N GLN A 94 1.76 38.36 -0.85
CA GLN A 94 2.44 37.70 -1.96
C GLN A 94 3.85 37.26 -1.55
N ASP A 95 4.56 38.02 -0.72
CA ASP A 95 5.89 37.63 -0.20
C ASP A 95 5.82 36.34 0.63
N ILE A 96 4.74 36.16 1.41
CA ILE A 96 4.46 34.95 2.20
C ILE A 96 4.15 33.74 1.29
N VAL A 97 3.50 33.95 0.14
CA VAL A 97 3.21 32.90 -0.84
C VAL A 97 4.45 32.52 -1.66
N ASN A 98 5.26 33.51 -2.03
CA ASN A 98 6.40 33.34 -2.94
C ASN A 98 7.69 32.91 -2.22
N SER A 99 7.80 33.13 -0.91
CA SER A 99 9.00 32.74 -0.14
C SER A 99 8.94 31.28 0.35
N SER A 100 9.99 30.53 0.01
CA SER A 100 10.31 29.22 0.57
C SER A 100 11.49 29.23 1.55
N ASP A 101 12.10 30.40 1.81
CA ASP A 101 13.19 30.53 2.78
C ASP A 101 12.64 30.73 4.20
N PHE A 102 13.06 29.86 5.11
CA PHE A 102 12.70 29.93 6.53
C PHE A 102 13.14 31.25 7.17
N LYS A 103 14.32 31.79 6.87
CA LYS A 103 14.82 33.01 7.54
C LYS A 103 13.99 34.24 7.16
N THR A 104 13.71 34.39 5.88
CA THR A 104 12.85 35.45 5.33
C THR A 104 11.42 35.34 5.89
N LEU A 105 10.86 34.13 5.94
CA LEU A 105 9.54 33.89 6.53
C LEU A 105 9.49 34.18 8.04
N ASP A 106 10.51 33.79 8.80
CA ASP A 106 10.58 34.02 10.25
C ASP A 106 10.60 35.52 10.58
N VAL A 107 11.36 36.32 9.82
CA VAL A 107 11.32 37.80 9.91
C VAL A 107 9.92 38.35 9.64
N ILE A 108 9.22 37.83 8.62
CA ILE A 108 7.83 38.25 8.34
C ILE A 108 6.90 37.84 9.48
N PHE A 109 7.00 36.62 10.02
CA PHE A 109 6.17 36.16 11.15
C PHE A 109 6.40 37.01 12.41
N GLN A 110 7.66 37.37 12.71
CA GLN A 110 7.99 38.28 13.81
C GLN A 110 7.37 39.67 13.61
N GLN A 111 7.42 40.24 12.40
CA GLN A 111 6.79 41.53 12.07
C GLN A 111 5.25 41.49 12.22
N LEU A 112 4.61 40.44 11.70
CA LEU A 112 3.16 40.26 11.82
C LEU A 112 2.73 40.07 13.28
N ASN A 113 3.46 39.26 14.06
CA ASN A 113 3.23 39.07 15.49
C ASN A 113 3.38 40.38 16.28
N HIS A 114 4.41 41.19 15.97
CA HIS A 114 4.60 42.49 16.60
C HIS A 114 3.43 43.44 16.28
N HIS A 115 2.99 43.52 15.02
CA HIS A 115 1.82 44.34 14.64
C HIS A 115 0.54 43.93 15.38
N LEU A 116 0.35 42.64 15.64
CA LEU A 116 -0.80 42.07 16.35
C LEU A 116 -0.73 42.16 17.89
N THR A 117 0.35 42.69 18.46
CA THR A 117 0.56 42.76 19.93
C THR A 117 -0.56 43.52 20.64
N LEU A 118 -0.99 44.65 20.09
CA LEU A 118 -2.10 45.48 20.61
C LEU A 118 -3.30 45.54 19.65
N ARG A 119 -3.42 44.59 18.71
CA ARG A 119 -4.45 44.61 17.65
C ARG A 119 -5.13 43.26 17.49
N SER A 120 -6.45 43.27 17.31
CA SER A 120 -7.25 42.06 17.01
C SER A 120 -7.28 41.73 15.52
N TYR A 121 -6.95 42.70 14.66
CA TYR A 121 -6.97 42.61 13.20
C TYR A 121 -5.85 43.47 12.61
N PHE A 122 -5.46 43.24 11.36
CA PHE A 122 -4.39 44.01 10.71
C PHE A 122 -4.78 45.47 10.46
N VAL A 123 -6.05 45.74 10.11
CA VAL A 123 -6.57 47.10 9.89
C VAL A 123 -7.96 47.25 10.52
N GLY A 124 -8.09 48.19 11.47
CA GLY A 124 -9.36 48.50 12.15
C GLY A 124 -9.74 47.52 13.27
N HIS A 125 -11.05 47.39 13.52
CA HIS A 125 -11.61 46.67 14.68
C HIS A 125 -12.49 45.45 14.30
N LYS A 126 -12.44 45.01 13.05
CA LYS A 126 -13.22 43.92 12.45
C LYS A 126 -12.37 43.23 11.36
N PRO A 127 -12.69 42.00 10.93
CA PRO A 127 -11.99 41.36 9.82
C PRO A 127 -12.01 42.24 8.56
N SER A 128 -10.86 42.38 7.91
CA SER A 128 -10.68 43.17 6.68
C SER A 128 -10.08 42.33 5.54
N VAL A 129 -9.99 42.90 4.34
CA VAL A 129 -9.29 42.26 3.22
C VAL A 129 -7.80 42.02 3.52
N ALA A 130 -7.17 42.83 4.36
CA ALA A 130 -5.80 42.60 4.83
C ALA A 130 -5.70 41.31 5.64
N ASP A 131 -6.64 41.08 6.56
CA ASP A 131 -6.70 39.85 7.37
C ASP A 131 -6.94 38.62 6.47
N ILE A 132 -7.84 38.73 5.49
CA ILE A 132 -8.15 37.65 4.55
C ILE A 132 -6.93 37.32 3.66
N ALA A 133 -6.21 38.35 3.17
CA ALA A 133 -5.02 38.19 2.34
C ALA A 133 -3.89 37.49 3.10
N ILE A 134 -3.51 38.02 4.27
CA ILE A 134 -2.46 37.45 5.13
C ILE A 134 -2.85 36.06 5.62
N TRP A 135 -4.12 35.83 6.01
CA TRP A 135 -4.56 34.51 6.48
C TRP A 135 -4.49 33.48 5.35
N GLY A 136 -4.98 33.83 4.15
CA GLY A 136 -4.97 32.93 3.00
C GLY A 136 -3.55 32.58 2.54
N ALA A 137 -2.62 33.54 2.59
CA ALA A 137 -1.21 33.32 2.31
C ALA A 137 -0.55 32.37 3.32
N LEU A 138 -0.73 32.64 4.62
CA LEU A 138 -0.20 31.80 5.71
C LEU A 138 -0.82 30.39 5.69
N LYS A 139 -2.12 30.27 5.36
CA LYS A 139 -2.83 28.98 5.20
C LYS A 139 -2.29 28.16 4.03
N ALA A 140 -1.79 28.82 2.98
CA ALA A 140 -1.22 28.17 1.80
C ALA A 140 0.28 27.82 1.97
N ASN A 141 1.00 28.48 2.87
CA ASN A 141 2.43 28.26 3.08
C ASN A 141 2.72 27.01 3.94
N ALA A 142 3.44 26.04 3.38
CA ALA A 142 3.73 24.75 4.02
C ALA A 142 4.65 24.87 5.27
N ILE A 143 5.53 25.86 5.34
CA ILE A 143 6.45 26.08 6.47
C ILE A 143 5.65 26.58 7.68
N PHE A 144 4.77 27.56 7.48
CA PHE A 144 3.89 28.06 8.54
C PHE A 144 2.92 26.97 9.04
N ALA A 145 2.31 26.22 8.12
CA ALA A 145 1.45 25.08 8.46
C ALA A 145 2.18 24.00 9.28
N ARG A 146 3.47 23.76 8.98
CA ARG A 146 4.33 22.87 9.79
C ARG A 146 4.59 23.43 11.18
N GLN A 147 4.93 24.72 11.31
CA GLN A 147 5.18 25.35 12.62
C GLN A 147 3.96 25.24 13.55
N ILE A 148 2.77 25.62 13.08
CA ILE A 148 1.50 25.45 13.83
C ILE A 148 1.33 23.99 14.27
N LYS A 149 1.47 23.02 13.36
CA LYS A 149 1.28 21.59 13.68
C LYS A 149 2.30 21.07 14.70
N THR A 150 3.52 21.63 14.72
CA THR A 150 4.58 21.23 15.65
C THR A 150 4.56 21.96 16.99
N GLY A 151 3.66 22.94 17.20
CA GLY A 151 3.63 23.75 18.42
C GLY A 151 4.89 24.59 18.65
N LYS A 152 5.65 24.88 17.58
CA LYS A 152 6.79 25.80 17.67
C LYS A 152 6.28 27.23 17.85
N ASP A 153 7.04 28.03 18.59
CA ASP A 153 6.70 29.43 18.81
C ASP A 153 6.67 30.20 17.47
N LEU A 154 5.54 30.88 17.24
CA LEU A 154 5.25 31.77 16.11
C LEU A 154 4.99 33.20 16.62
N GLY A 155 5.22 33.43 17.92
CA GLY A 155 4.72 34.56 18.67
C GLY A 155 3.26 34.38 19.10
N THR A 156 2.99 34.74 20.35
CA THR A 156 1.69 34.56 21.03
C THR A 156 0.52 35.21 20.27
N TYR A 157 0.75 36.32 19.56
CA TYR A 157 -0.31 37.12 18.94
C TYR A 157 -0.66 36.64 17.53
N LEU A 158 0.33 36.20 16.74
CA LEU A 158 0.13 35.68 15.38
C LEU A 158 -0.63 34.34 15.41
N GLY A 159 -0.24 33.41 16.27
CA GLY A 159 -0.95 32.14 16.45
C GLY A 159 -2.40 32.34 16.93
N ARG A 160 -2.61 33.22 17.92
CA ARG A 160 -3.94 33.63 18.40
C ARG A 160 -4.80 34.19 17.27
N TRP A 161 -4.29 35.17 16.52
CA TRP A 161 -5.02 35.80 15.41
C TRP A 161 -5.33 34.81 14.28
N PHE A 162 -4.40 33.92 13.93
CA PHE A 162 -4.62 32.94 12.86
C PHE A 162 -5.73 31.95 13.22
N ASN A 163 -5.79 31.51 14.48
CA ASN A 163 -6.86 30.65 14.98
C ASN A 163 -8.20 31.41 15.05
N HIS A 164 -8.19 32.66 15.52
CA HIS A 164 -9.38 33.53 15.57
C HIS A 164 -9.97 33.80 14.17
N MET A 165 -9.12 34.03 13.17
CA MET A 165 -9.53 34.15 11.76
C MET A 165 -10.02 32.82 11.20
N SER A 166 -9.39 31.69 11.55
CA SER A 166 -9.83 30.36 11.10
C SER A 166 -11.22 29.99 11.59
N ALA A 167 -11.62 30.49 12.77
CA ALA A 167 -12.93 30.27 13.39
C ALA A 167 -14.02 31.30 12.98
N GLN A 168 -13.76 32.15 11.98
CA GLN A 168 -14.80 33.01 11.43
C GLN A 168 -15.73 32.20 10.51
N ALA A 169 -17.05 32.32 10.67
CA ALA A 169 -18.02 31.51 9.93
C ALA A 169 -17.87 31.57 8.38
N PHE A 170 -17.40 32.70 7.83
CA PHE A 170 -17.12 32.82 6.39
C PHE A 170 -15.83 32.10 5.94
N VAL A 171 -14.86 31.93 6.85
CA VAL A 171 -13.65 31.12 6.63
C VAL A 171 -13.98 29.64 6.76
N GLU A 172 -14.74 29.25 7.78
CA GLU A 172 -15.21 27.86 7.95
C GLU A 172 -16.08 27.41 6.77
N GLY A 173 -17.01 28.27 6.31
CA GLY A 173 -17.83 28.02 5.12
C GLY A 173 -16.99 27.83 3.85
N ALA A 174 -16.03 28.72 3.59
CA ALA A 174 -15.11 28.59 2.46
C ALA A 174 -14.23 27.32 2.54
N LEU A 175 -13.76 26.95 3.74
CA LEU A 175 -13.01 25.70 3.95
C LEU A 175 -13.89 24.47 3.75
N ALA A 176 -15.16 24.50 4.16
CA ALA A 176 -16.13 23.43 3.92
C ALA A 176 -16.50 23.30 2.43
N GLU A 177 -16.55 24.41 1.69
CA GLU A 177 -16.72 24.40 0.23
C GLU A 177 -15.52 23.76 -0.47
N VAL A 178 -14.29 24.17 -0.12
CA VAL A 178 -13.05 23.55 -0.62
C VAL A 178 -12.97 22.07 -0.25
N ALA A 179 -13.42 21.67 0.95
CA ALA A 179 -13.50 20.27 1.35
C ALA A 179 -14.48 19.48 0.48
N LYS A 180 -15.70 20.01 0.23
CA LYS A 180 -16.71 19.39 -0.65
C LYS A 180 -16.25 19.28 -2.10
N ALA A 181 -15.60 20.32 -2.64
CA ALA A 181 -15.00 20.27 -3.97
C ALA A 181 -13.97 19.13 -4.07
N ASN A 182 -13.13 18.97 -3.06
CA ASN A 182 -12.18 17.86 -2.98
C ASN A 182 -12.86 16.49 -2.80
N ASP A 183 -13.92 16.38 -1.97
CA ASP A 183 -14.69 15.14 -1.80
C ASP A 183 -15.39 14.70 -3.09
N SER A 184 -15.92 15.62 -3.90
CA SER A 184 -16.52 15.29 -5.20
C SER A 184 -15.53 14.62 -6.17
N THR A 185 -14.22 14.81 -5.96
CA THR A 185 -13.14 14.16 -6.71
C THR A 185 -12.52 12.94 -6.01
N LYS A 186 -12.96 12.59 -4.78
CA LYS A 186 -12.47 11.39 -4.08
C LYS A 186 -13.12 10.12 -4.62
N VAL A 187 -12.48 9.54 -5.64
CA VAL A 187 -12.29 8.08 -5.62
C VAL A 187 -11.74 7.73 -4.24
N ALA A 188 -12.39 6.81 -3.53
CA ALA A 188 -12.21 6.59 -2.09
C ALA A 188 -10.74 6.67 -1.66
N LYS A 189 -10.45 7.52 -0.65
CA LYS A 189 -9.12 7.69 -0.08
C LYS A 189 -8.65 6.37 0.52
N ALA A 190 -7.91 5.62 -0.27
CA ALA A 190 -7.11 4.51 0.22
C ALA A 190 -6.06 5.05 1.21
N ASP A 191 -5.63 4.13 2.06
CA ASP A 191 -4.53 4.23 3.00
C ASP A 191 -3.20 4.48 2.26
N GLN A 192 -2.97 5.73 1.83
CA GLN A 192 -1.78 6.18 1.13
C GLN A 192 -0.73 6.65 2.13
N GLY A 193 0.46 6.04 2.07
CA GLY A 193 1.65 6.57 2.74
C GLY A 193 2.02 7.96 2.21
N SER A 194 2.81 8.72 2.98
CA SER A 194 3.30 10.02 2.50
C SER A 194 4.23 9.83 1.32
N PHE A 195 3.99 10.57 0.23
CA PHE A 195 4.85 10.60 -0.95
C PHE A 195 6.05 11.55 -0.81
N ASP A 196 6.23 12.20 0.35
CA ASP A 196 7.44 12.97 0.71
C ASP A 196 8.64 12.05 0.98
N ILE A 197 9.00 11.26 -0.03
CA ILE A 197 10.10 10.29 0.00
C ILE A 197 11.30 10.91 -0.71
N ASN A 198 11.96 11.84 -0.03
CA ASN A 198 13.22 12.42 -0.51
C ASN A 198 14.42 11.63 0.03
N LEU A 199 15.44 11.50 -0.80
CA LEU A 199 16.74 10.98 -0.38
C LEU A 199 17.53 12.10 0.30
N ILE A 200 18.29 11.75 1.33
CA ILE A 200 19.09 12.72 2.11
C ILE A 200 20.32 13.11 1.29
N ASP A 201 20.66 14.40 1.25
CA ASP A 201 21.81 14.94 0.49
C ASP A 201 21.82 14.59 -1.01
N ALA A 202 20.65 14.28 -1.59
CA ALA A 202 20.51 13.83 -2.97
C ALA A 202 20.48 14.99 -3.98
N GLU A 203 21.54 15.09 -4.78
CA GLU A 203 21.68 16.09 -5.84
C GLU A 203 21.15 15.61 -7.21
N MET A 204 20.43 16.51 -7.90
CA MET A 204 19.89 16.29 -9.24
C MET A 204 21.01 16.02 -10.27
N GLY A 205 20.90 14.94 -11.03
CA GLY A 205 21.91 14.47 -11.99
C GLY A 205 23.07 13.68 -11.38
N LYS A 206 23.19 13.60 -10.05
CA LYS A 206 24.30 12.91 -9.36
C LYS A 206 23.91 11.62 -8.64
N VAL A 207 22.62 11.38 -8.37
CA VAL A 207 22.19 10.17 -7.67
C VAL A 207 22.58 8.91 -8.42
N VAL A 208 23.29 8.03 -7.74
CA VAL A 208 23.57 6.66 -8.18
C VAL A 208 22.95 5.70 -7.16
N THR A 209 22.09 4.82 -7.64
CA THR A 209 21.49 3.71 -6.90
C THR A 209 21.92 2.37 -7.51
N ARG A 210 21.71 1.25 -6.80
CA ARG A 210 21.96 -0.09 -7.37
C ARG A 210 21.01 -1.15 -6.85
N PHE A 211 20.62 -2.05 -7.74
CA PHE A 211 19.93 -3.30 -7.41
C PHE A 211 20.94 -4.46 -7.47
N PRO A 212 21.30 -5.09 -6.34
CA PRO A 212 22.33 -6.12 -6.30
C PRO A 212 21.80 -7.54 -5.99
N PRO A 213 21.35 -8.33 -6.99
CA PRO A 213 20.89 -9.72 -6.78
C PRO A 213 22.04 -10.77 -6.76
N GLU A 214 21.92 -11.79 -5.90
CA GLU A 214 22.73 -13.03 -5.96
C GLU A 214 22.17 -13.95 -7.09
N PRO A 215 22.90 -14.17 -8.20
CA PRO A 215 22.38 -14.90 -9.37
C PRO A 215 22.28 -16.40 -9.09
N SER A 216 21.10 -16.86 -8.64
CA SER A 216 20.91 -18.25 -8.16
C SER A 216 19.60 -19.07 -8.86
N GLY A 217 18.77 -18.19 -8.12
CA GLY A 217 17.34 -17.80 -7.87
C GLY A 217 16.66 -16.85 -8.87
N TYR A 218 15.41 -17.14 -9.25
CA TYR A 218 14.51 -16.30 -10.04
C TYR A 218 14.01 -15.08 -9.24
N LEU A 219 13.58 -13.99 -9.91
CA LEU A 219 13.06 -12.83 -9.19
C LEU A 219 11.60 -13.02 -8.75
N HIS A 220 11.26 -12.37 -7.63
CA HIS A 220 9.94 -12.36 -7.02
C HIS A 220 9.53 -10.96 -6.59
N ILE A 221 8.27 -10.75 -6.21
CA ILE A 221 7.68 -9.43 -5.95
C ILE A 221 8.46 -8.58 -4.92
N GLY A 222 9.19 -9.19 -3.98
CA GLY A 222 10.11 -8.48 -3.07
C GLY A 222 11.37 -7.93 -3.75
N HIS A 223 11.88 -8.63 -4.76
CA HIS A 223 12.96 -8.15 -5.64
C HIS A 223 12.42 -7.08 -6.60
N ALA A 224 11.18 -7.20 -7.07
CA ALA A 224 10.52 -6.14 -7.83
C ALA A 224 10.37 -4.84 -7.01
N LYS A 225 10.02 -4.91 -5.71
CA LYS A 225 10.09 -3.74 -4.80
C LYS A 225 11.49 -3.14 -4.79
N ALA A 226 12.52 -3.95 -4.55
CA ALA A 226 13.90 -3.47 -4.49
C ALA A 226 14.36 -2.79 -5.80
N ALA A 227 14.17 -3.44 -6.94
CA ALA A 227 14.62 -2.97 -8.24
C ALA A 227 13.85 -1.72 -8.70
N LEU A 228 12.51 -1.73 -8.62
CA LEU A 228 11.68 -0.59 -9.04
C LEU A 228 11.84 0.62 -8.11
N LEU A 229 12.12 0.43 -6.82
CA LEU A 229 12.38 1.53 -5.89
C LEU A 229 13.75 2.17 -6.17
N ASN A 230 14.80 1.38 -6.43
CA ASN A 230 16.10 1.90 -6.86
C ASN A 230 16.01 2.63 -8.21
N LYS A 231 15.24 2.10 -9.18
CA LYS A 231 14.96 2.75 -10.48
C LYS A 231 14.19 4.06 -10.31
N TYR A 232 13.15 4.08 -9.47
CA TYR A 232 12.36 5.28 -9.19
C TYR A 232 13.23 6.43 -8.70
N PHE A 233 14.12 6.21 -7.75
CA PHE A 233 15.02 7.28 -7.28
C PHE A 233 16.04 7.73 -8.33
N ALA A 234 16.59 6.81 -9.12
CA ALA A 234 17.42 7.20 -10.25
C ALA A 234 16.65 8.12 -11.21
N ASP A 235 15.41 7.78 -11.55
CA ASP A 235 14.58 8.57 -12.47
C ASP A 235 14.16 9.93 -11.88
N GLN A 236 13.68 9.96 -10.62
CA GLN A 236 13.28 11.20 -9.93
C GLN A 236 14.44 12.21 -9.83
N TYR A 237 15.64 11.73 -9.55
CA TYR A 237 16.83 12.57 -9.39
C TYR A 237 17.68 12.65 -10.68
N LYS A 238 17.17 12.23 -11.84
CA LYS A 238 17.87 12.21 -13.15
C LYS A 238 19.27 11.58 -13.11
N GLY A 239 19.43 10.61 -12.21
CA GLY A 239 20.66 9.88 -11.94
C GLY A 239 20.75 8.58 -12.75
N ARG A 240 21.43 7.57 -12.19
CA ARG A 240 21.54 6.24 -12.80
C ARG A 240 21.31 5.11 -11.82
N LEU A 241 20.76 4.01 -12.34
CA LEU A 241 20.69 2.72 -11.68
C LEU A 241 21.85 1.84 -12.17
N ILE A 242 22.49 1.11 -11.27
CA ILE A 242 23.39 0.00 -11.59
C ILE A 242 22.68 -1.33 -11.29
N VAL A 243 22.79 -2.31 -12.18
CA VAL A 243 22.39 -3.70 -11.92
C VAL A 243 23.66 -4.50 -11.64
N ARG A 244 23.97 -4.78 -10.37
CA ARG A 244 25.20 -5.50 -10.02
C ARG A 244 24.90 -6.94 -9.64
N PHE A 245 25.42 -7.92 -10.35
CA PHE A 245 25.37 -9.29 -9.86
C PHE A 245 26.32 -9.42 -8.67
N ASP A 246 25.79 -9.80 -7.50
CA ASP A 246 26.58 -9.91 -6.27
C ASP A 246 27.09 -11.35 -6.12
N ASP A 247 28.02 -11.69 -7.02
CA ASP A 247 28.61 -12.99 -7.25
C ASP A 247 29.87 -13.18 -6.39
N THR A 248 29.69 -13.56 -5.12
CA THR A 248 30.79 -13.88 -4.18
C THR A 248 30.70 -15.30 -3.59
N ASN A 249 29.96 -16.17 -4.27
CA ASN A 249 29.48 -17.42 -3.71
C ASN A 249 29.22 -18.50 -4.79
N PRO A 250 30.26 -19.06 -5.42
CA PRO A 250 30.12 -19.98 -6.56
C PRO A 250 29.34 -21.26 -6.26
N SER A 251 29.20 -21.63 -4.98
CA SER A 251 28.36 -22.74 -4.53
C SER A 251 26.85 -22.54 -4.69
N LYS A 252 26.37 -21.31 -4.96
CA LYS A 252 24.94 -21.01 -5.21
C LYS A 252 24.67 -20.45 -6.61
N GLU A 253 25.71 -20.17 -7.39
CA GLU A 253 25.62 -19.43 -8.65
C GLU A 253 25.44 -20.36 -9.85
N LYS A 254 24.75 -19.84 -10.88
CA LYS A 254 24.58 -20.48 -12.20
C LYS A 254 24.25 -19.44 -13.25
N GLU A 255 24.69 -19.69 -14.47
CA GLU A 255 24.40 -18.88 -15.67
C GLU A 255 22.89 -18.77 -15.97
N GLU A 256 22.10 -19.83 -15.71
CA GLU A 256 20.64 -19.84 -15.96
C GLU A 256 19.90 -18.71 -15.22
N TYR A 257 20.36 -18.34 -14.02
CA TYR A 257 19.76 -17.26 -13.26
C TYR A 257 20.19 -15.89 -13.73
N GLU A 258 21.45 -15.73 -14.16
CA GLU A 258 21.93 -14.43 -14.63
C GLU A 258 21.12 -13.99 -15.86
N HIS A 259 20.85 -14.94 -16.77
CA HIS A 259 19.95 -14.77 -17.90
C HIS A 259 18.51 -14.49 -17.44
N SER A 260 17.96 -15.35 -16.58
CA SER A 260 16.58 -15.21 -16.06
C SER A 260 16.34 -13.88 -15.32
N ILE A 261 17.33 -13.37 -14.59
CA ILE A 261 17.27 -12.07 -13.88
C ILE A 261 17.31 -10.92 -14.88
N LYS A 262 18.13 -10.99 -15.94
CA LYS A 262 18.14 -9.98 -17.03
C LYS A 262 16.78 -9.93 -17.74
N GLU A 263 16.18 -11.09 -18.06
CA GLU A 263 14.81 -11.18 -18.57
C GLU A 263 13.77 -10.61 -17.58
N ASP A 264 13.81 -11.01 -16.31
CA ASP A 264 12.88 -10.54 -15.27
C ASP A 264 12.96 -9.01 -15.04
N LEU A 265 14.14 -8.41 -15.20
CA LEU A 265 14.36 -6.97 -15.13
C LEU A 265 13.78 -6.23 -16.35
N LEU A 266 13.99 -6.77 -17.56
CA LEU A 266 13.38 -6.24 -18.78
C LEU A 266 11.84 -6.31 -18.72
N LEU A 267 11.27 -7.41 -18.21
CA LEU A 267 9.83 -7.55 -17.99
C LEU A 267 9.23 -6.46 -17.07
N ILE A 268 9.99 -5.98 -16.08
CA ILE A 268 9.54 -4.87 -15.21
C ILE A 268 9.88 -3.47 -15.76
N GLY A 269 10.48 -3.38 -16.94
CA GLY A 269 10.88 -2.13 -17.58
C GLY A 269 12.13 -1.50 -16.95
N ILE A 270 13.06 -2.35 -16.47
CA ILE A 270 14.41 -1.94 -16.09
C ILE A 270 15.38 -2.45 -17.15
N ASP A 271 15.94 -1.52 -17.90
CA ASP A 271 17.07 -1.82 -18.78
C ASP A 271 18.29 -2.27 -17.95
N SER A 272 18.96 -3.32 -18.42
CA SER A 272 20.16 -3.92 -17.83
C SER A 272 21.41 -3.70 -18.68
N SER A 273 21.38 -2.71 -19.59
CA SER A 273 22.54 -2.25 -20.37
C SER A 273 23.74 -1.80 -19.51
N VAL A 274 23.51 -1.37 -18.27
CA VAL A 274 24.56 -1.11 -17.26
C VAL A 274 24.53 -2.22 -16.19
N VAL A 275 25.14 -3.35 -16.54
CA VAL A 275 25.41 -4.46 -15.62
C VAL A 275 26.87 -4.46 -15.19
N THR A 276 27.10 -4.70 -13.90
CA THR A 276 28.42 -4.97 -13.30
C THR A 276 28.38 -6.26 -12.48
N TYR A 277 29.55 -6.74 -12.06
CA TYR A 277 29.70 -7.96 -11.27
C TYR A 277 30.62 -7.67 -10.09
N THR A 278 30.29 -8.16 -8.89
CA THR A 278 31.19 -8.04 -7.73
C THR A 278 32.51 -8.81 -7.98
N SER A 279 32.48 -9.88 -8.76
CA SER A 279 33.66 -10.65 -9.17
C SER A 279 34.69 -9.87 -9.99
N ASP A 280 34.26 -8.87 -10.76
CA ASP A 280 35.17 -7.98 -11.52
C ASP A 280 36.06 -7.13 -10.60
N TYR A 281 35.74 -7.06 -9.30
CA TYR A 281 36.48 -6.31 -8.28
C TYR A 281 37.27 -7.20 -7.31
N PHE A 282 37.33 -8.53 -7.48
CA PHE A 282 37.97 -9.44 -6.50
C PHE A 282 39.43 -9.07 -6.19
N ASP A 283 40.25 -8.73 -7.19
CA ASP A 283 41.62 -8.24 -6.99
C ASP A 283 41.67 -6.97 -6.12
N THR A 284 40.70 -6.06 -6.28
CA THR A 284 40.62 -4.83 -5.48
C THR A 284 40.19 -5.14 -4.04
N ILE A 285 39.20 -6.01 -3.85
CA ILE A 285 38.72 -6.43 -2.51
C ILE A 285 39.82 -7.22 -1.76
N TYR A 286 40.61 -8.04 -2.46
CA TYR A 286 41.78 -8.73 -1.90
C TYR A 286 42.88 -7.75 -1.46
N ASN A 287 43.17 -6.71 -2.26
CA ASN A 287 44.13 -5.68 -1.88
C ASN A 287 43.68 -4.87 -0.65
N TYR A 288 42.38 -4.56 -0.52
CA TYR A 288 41.85 -3.94 0.71
C TYR A 288 41.89 -4.89 1.92
N ALA A 289 41.69 -6.21 1.72
CA ALA A 289 41.89 -7.18 2.80
C ALA A 289 43.36 -7.24 3.25
N LEU A 290 44.33 -7.18 2.32
CA LEU A 290 45.76 -7.04 2.65
C LEU A 290 46.07 -5.74 3.41
N GLN A 291 45.40 -4.63 3.07
CA GLN A 291 45.52 -3.37 3.82
C GLN A 291 45.03 -3.52 5.27
N LEU A 292 43.83 -4.09 5.48
CA LEU A 292 43.30 -4.32 6.83
C LEU A 292 44.22 -5.21 7.68
N ILE A 293 44.84 -6.24 7.09
CA ILE A 293 45.82 -7.08 7.81
C ILE A 293 47.06 -6.25 8.21
N LYS A 294 47.62 -5.47 7.27
CA LYS A 294 48.82 -4.63 7.51
C LYS A 294 48.59 -3.54 8.56
N GLU A 295 47.37 -3.01 8.65
CA GLU A 295 46.97 -2.02 9.65
C GLU A 295 46.54 -2.65 11.00
N GLY A 296 46.62 -3.98 11.14
CA GLY A 296 46.20 -4.70 12.36
C GLY A 296 44.69 -4.73 12.57
N LYS A 297 43.90 -4.43 11.53
CA LYS A 297 42.43 -4.34 11.50
C LYS A 297 41.75 -5.63 11.00
N ALA A 298 42.50 -6.66 10.62
CA ALA A 298 41.99 -7.98 10.30
C ALA A 298 42.98 -9.09 10.70
N TYR A 299 42.47 -10.29 10.98
CA TYR A 299 43.27 -11.48 11.34
C TYR A 299 42.69 -12.76 10.73
N CYS A 300 43.57 -13.74 10.49
CA CYS A 300 43.20 -15.07 10.02
C CYS A 300 42.90 -15.98 11.21
N ASP A 301 41.70 -16.56 11.23
CA ASP A 301 41.19 -17.38 12.32
C ASP A 301 41.00 -18.84 11.88
N THR A 302 41.51 -19.76 12.70
CA THR A 302 41.39 -21.22 12.52
C THR A 302 40.38 -21.85 13.49
N THR A 303 39.72 -21.05 14.34
CA THR A 303 38.71 -21.56 15.28
C THR A 303 37.50 -22.14 14.53
N GLY A 304 37.09 -23.36 14.90
CA GLY A 304 35.96 -24.06 14.28
C GLY A 304 34.63 -23.30 14.40
N GLN A 305 33.76 -23.44 13.41
CA GLN A 305 32.55 -22.59 13.24
C GLN A 305 31.64 -22.54 14.48
N GLU A 306 31.45 -23.67 15.18
CA GLU A 306 30.59 -23.72 16.37
C GLU A 306 31.23 -23.01 17.57
N GLN A 307 32.53 -23.23 17.81
CA GLN A 307 33.29 -22.53 18.85
C GLN A 307 33.34 -21.02 18.56
N MET A 308 33.63 -20.62 17.32
CA MET A 308 33.63 -19.21 16.91
C MET A 308 32.25 -18.55 17.12
N ARG A 309 31.16 -19.29 16.88
CA ARG A 309 29.79 -18.83 17.15
C ARG A 309 29.54 -18.65 18.65
N ALA A 310 30.02 -19.55 19.50
CA ALA A 310 29.92 -19.42 20.95
C ALA A 310 30.74 -18.23 21.46
N GLU A 311 32.03 -18.16 21.11
CA GLU A 311 32.93 -17.04 21.46
C GLU A 311 32.31 -15.67 21.10
N ARG A 312 31.79 -15.52 19.88
CA ARG A 312 31.11 -14.28 19.44
C ARG A 312 29.80 -14.00 20.17
N MET A 313 29.11 -15.00 20.69
CA MET A 313 27.87 -14.80 21.47
C MET A 313 28.19 -14.37 22.90
N ASP A 314 29.24 -14.92 23.50
CA ASP A 314 29.63 -14.69 24.89
C ASP A 314 30.57 -13.48 25.06
N GLY A 315 31.17 -13.00 23.96
CA GLY A 315 32.03 -11.81 23.93
C GLY A 315 33.53 -12.13 24.04
N ILE A 316 33.92 -13.37 23.76
CA ILE A 316 35.27 -13.90 23.96
C ILE A 316 36.12 -13.64 22.71
N ALA A 317 37.40 -13.27 22.92
CA ALA A 317 38.38 -13.15 21.85
C ALA A 317 38.80 -14.54 21.33
N SER A 318 38.83 -14.72 20.00
CA SER A 318 39.50 -15.90 19.42
C SER A 318 40.98 -15.90 19.77
N GLN A 319 41.54 -17.09 19.98
CA GLN A 319 42.98 -17.29 20.22
C GLN A 319 43.85 -16.78 19.05
N CYS A 320 43.27 -16.64 17.84
CA CYS A 320 43.95 -16.10 16.67
C CYS A 320 43.92 -14.56 16.58
N ARG A 321 43.21 -13.87 17.47
CA ARG A 321 42.93 -12.42 17.36
C ARG A 321 44.18 -11.54 17.36
N ASP A 322 45.20 -11.93 18.12
CA ASP A 322 46.40 -11.13 18.37
C ASP A 322 47.67 -11.77 17.76
N LEU A 323 47.50 -12.54 16.68
CA LEU A 323 48.58 -12.95 15.78
C LEU A 323 49.26 -11.73 15.15
N SER A 324 50.55 -11.86 14.81
CA SER A 324 51.31 -10.79 14.16
C SER A 324 50.86 -10.55 12.71
N VAL A 325 51.23 -9.40 12.14
CA VAL A 325 50.89 -9.04 10.75
C VAL A 325 51.48 -10.05 9.77
N GLU A 326 52.70 -10.52 10.03
CA GLU A 326 53.45 -11.46 9.18
C GLU A 326 52.79 -12.83 9.12
N GLU A 327 52.39 -13.39 10.27
CA GLU A 327 51.67 -14.68 10.30
C GLU A 327 50.27 -14.52 9.68
N ASN A 328 49.55 -13.43 9.95
CA ASN A 328 48.26 -13.18 9.29
C ASN A 328 48.38 -13.08 7.76
N LEU A 329 49.39 -12.38 7.24
CA LEU A 329 49.67 -12.32 5.79
C LEU A 329 50.01 -13.70 5.24
N ARG A 330 50.84 -14.49 5.95
CA ARG A 330 51.20 -15.86 5.55
C ARG A 330 49.98 -16.78 5.54
N ARG A 331 49.09 -16.72 6.54
CA ARG A 331 47.82 -17.48 6.55
C ARG A 331 46.87 -17.05 5.43
N PHE A 332 46.79 -15.75 5.12
CA PHE A 332 45.92 -15.26 4.05
C PHE A 332 46.43 -15.65 2.65
N GLU A 333 47.74 -15.80 2.46
CA GLU A 333 48.30 -16.35 1.24
C GLU A 333 48.09 -17.88 1.14
N GLU A 334 48.12 -18.62 2.25
CA GLU A 334 47.70 -20.04 2.30
C GLU A 334 46.22 -20.21 1.90
N MET A 335 45.33 -19.33 2.41
CA MET A 335 43.92 -19.26 2.00
C MET A 335 43.76 -19.01 0.49
N LYS A 336 44.47 -18.01 -0.05
CA LYS A 336 44.47 -17.66 -1.49
C LYS A 336 44.91 -18.83 -2.37
N ASN A 337 45.97 -19.54 -1.96
CA ASN A 337 46.46 -20.72 -2.68
C ASN A 337 45.60 -21.97 -2.43
N GLY A 338 44.68 -21.94 -1.47
CA GLY A 338 43.73 -23.01 -1.16
C GLY A 338 44.40 -24.26 -0.60
N THR A 339 45.49 -24.11 0.17
CA THR A 339 46.18 -25.24 0.79
C THR A 339 45.30 -25.93 1.84
N GLU A 340 45.65 -27.13 2.29
CA GLU A 340 44.88 -27.84 3.34
C GLU A 340 44.76 -26.99 4.62
N PHE A 341 45.84 -26.31 5.01
CA PHE A 341 45.83 -25.36 6.11
C PHE A 341 45.06 -24.07 5.77
N GLY A 342 45.20 -23.54 4.56
CA GLY A 342 44.42 -22.40 4.10
C GLY A 342 42.90 -22.65 4.17
N GLN A 343 42.45 -23.86 3.88
CA GLN A 343 41.05 -24.27 3.93
C GLN A 343 40.45 -24.32 5.36
N THR A 344 41.27 -24.44 6.41
CA THR A 344 40.79 -24.32 7.80
C THR A 344 40.71 -22.87 8.29
N CYS A 345 41.26 -21.93 7.54
CA CYS A 345 41.29 -20.51 7.88
C CYS A 345 40.10 -19.73 7.29
N CYS A 346 39.65 -18.71 8.02
CA CYS A 346 38.87 -17.59 7.48
C CYS A 346 39.55 -16.26 7.85
N LEU A 347 39.22 -15.16 7.17
CA LEU A 347 39.66 -13.83 7.59
C LEU A 347 38.53 -13.16 8.38
N ARG A 348 38.86 -12.54 9.52
CA ARG A 348 37.94 -11.77 10.36
C ARG A 348 38.38 -10.31 10.44
N ALA A 349 37.43 -9.38 10.42
CA ALA A 349 37.69 -8.00 10.79
C ALA A 349 37.92 -7.91 12.30
N LYS A 350 38.85 -7.04 12.73
CA LYS A 350 39.21 -6.80 14.13
C LYS A 350 38.58 -5.49 14.58
N ILE A 351 37.37 -5.59 15.15
CA ILE A 351 36.51 -4.45 15.50
C ILE A 351 36.35 -4.38 17.02
N SER A 352 35.74 -5.40 17.61
CA SER A 352 35.47 -5.58 19.03
C SER A 352 35.03 -7.03 19.26
N VAL A 353 35.20 -7.56 20.46
CA VAL A 353 34.75 -8.91 20.82
C VAL A 353 33.39 -8.90 21.51
N ASP A 354 33.10 -7.82 22.22
CA ASP A 354 32.09 -7.67 23.27
C ASP A 354 30.91 -6.75 22.87
N ASN A 355 31.03 -5.98 21.78
CA ASN A 355 30.07 -4.96 21.35
C ASN A 355 28.60 -5.39 21.50
N LEU A 356 27.73 -4.50 22.01
CA LEU A 356 26.30 -4.77 22.16
C LEU A 356 25.63 -5.16 20.84
N ASN A 357 26.08 -4.56 19.72
CA ASN A 357 25.73 -5.01 18.38
C ASN A 357 26.60 -6.21 17.98
N LYS A 358 25.95 -7.39 17.87
CA LYS A 358 26.62 -8.66 17.56
C LYS A 358 27.16 -8.76 16.12
N ALA A 359 26.73 -7.90 15.20
CA ALA A 359 27.33 -7.83 13.86
C ALA A 359 28.76 -7.28 13.91
N LEU A 360 29.03 -6.33 14.81
CA LEU A 360 30.36 -5.73 15.02
C LEU A 360 31.32 -6.64 15.81
N ARG A 361 30.88 -7.80 16.29
CA ARG A 361 31.74 -8.73 17.04
C ARG A 361 32.64 -9.51 16.10
N ASP A 362 33.82 -8.97 15.79
CA ASP A 362 34.85 -9.48 14.88
C ASP A 362 34.29 -10.39 13.74
N PRO A 363 33.54 -9.83 12.78
CA PRO A 363 32.84 -10.60 11.75
C PRO A 363 33.78 -11.23 10.72
N VAL A 364 33.38 -12.37 10.14
CA VAL A 364 34.12 -13.06 9.06
C VAL A 364 33.93 -12.29 7.75
N ILE A 365 35.02 -12.03 7.04
CA ILE A 365 35.08 -11.19 5.82
C ILE A 365 35.63 -11.89 4.57
N TYR A 366 36.39 -12.99 4.72
CA TYR A 366 36.73 -13.92 3.63
C TYR A 366 36.58 -15.37 4.09
N ARG A 367 36.18 -16.26 3.18
CA ARG A 367 36.14 -17.72 3.38
C ARG A 367 36.80 -18.46 2.22
N CYS A 368 37.45 -19.58 2.50
CA CYS A 368 37.92 -20.50 1.46
C CYS A 368 36.75 -21.26 0.82
N ASN A 369 36.86 -21.53 -0.48
CA ASN A 369 35.93 -22.34 -1.27
C ASN A 369 36.64 -22.77 -2.56
N LEU A 370 36.81 -24.07 -2.77
CA LEU A 370 37.53 -24.58 -3.96
C LEU A 370 36.66 -24.70 -5.21
N ILE A 371 35.35 -24.41 -5.13
CA ILE A 371 34.46 -24.44 -6.30
C ILE A 371 34.84 -23.29 -7.24
N PRO A 372 35.11 -23.56 -8.54
CA PRO A 372 35.41 -22.52 -9.52
C PRO A 372 34.27 -21.51 -9.68
N HIS A 373 34.63 -20.25 -9.88
CA HIS A 373 33.68 -19.18 -10.17
C HIS A 373 33.15 -19.27 -11.60
N ALA A 374 31.87 -18.94 -11.80
CA ALA A 374 31.26 -18.94 -13.14
C ALA A 374 31.99 -17.99 -14.13
N ARG A 375 32.51 -16.86 -13.62
CA ARG A 375 33.25 -15.84 -14.39
C ARG A 375 34.77 -15.96 -14.30
N THR A 376 35.35 -15.90 -13.09
CA THR A 376 36.82 -15.90 -12.87
C THR A 376 37.43 -17.31 -12.78
N GLY A 377 36.65 -18.37 -13.03
CA GLY A 377 37.12 -19.75 -13.06
C GLY A 377 37.88 -20.15 -11.79
N THR A 378 39.11 -20.64 -11.96
CA THR A 378 40.00 -21.10 -10.87
C THR A 378 40.99 -20.06 -10.38
N GLN A 379 40.88 -18.79 -10.79
CA GLN A 379 41.75 -17.69 -10.32
C GLN A 379 41.68 -17.53 -8.79
N TRP A 380 40.51 -17.76 -8.20
CA TRP A 380 40.24 -17.58 -6.78
C TRP A 380 39.80 -18.89 -6.12
N LYS A 381 40.35 -19.15 -4.93
CA LYS A 381 40.00 -20.29 -4.04
C LYS A 381 39.48 -19.83 -2.68
N MET A 382 39.30 -18.53 -2.53
CA MET A 382 38.68 -17.87 -1.39
C MET A 382 37.91 -16.65 -1.90
N TYR A 383 36.80 -16.34 -1.25
CA TYR A 383 35.86 -15.31 -1.71
C TYR A 383 35.46 -14.38 -0.55
N PRO A 384 35.27 -13.08 -0.83
CA PRO A 384 34.81 -12.14 0.18
C PRO A 384 33.37 -12.45 0.60
N LEU A 385 33.02 -12.12 1.84
CA LEU A 385 31.63 -12.09 2.27
C LEU A 385 30.99 -10.74 1.89
N TYR A 386 29.68 -10.78 1.66
CA TYR A 386 28.83 -9.64 1.31
C TYR A 386 29.14 -8.37 2.13
N ASP A 387 29.31 -8.50 3.45
CA ASP A 387 29.51 -7.35 4.33
C ASP A 387 30.83 -6.59 4.05
N LEU A 388 31.86 -7.23 3.49
CA LEU A 388 33.11 -6.60 3.04
C LEU A 388 32.98 -6.11 1.58
N ALA A 389 32.47 -6.95 0.69
CA ALA A 389 32.43 -6.66 -0.74
C ALA A 389 31.47 -5.50 -1.08
N CYS A 390 30.28 -5.50 -0.48
CA CYS A 390 29.21 -4.53 -0.76
C CYS A 390 29.64 -3.06 -0.53
N PRO A 391 30.20 -2.65 0.64
CA PRO A 391 30.67 -1.27 0.83
C PRO A 391 31.83 -0.88 -0.10
N ILE A 392 32.77 -1.79 -0.35
CA ILE A 392 33.91 -1.53 -1.26
C ILE A 392 33.40 -1.22 -2.67
N VAL A 393 32.56 -2.09 -3.22
CA VAL A 393 32.08 -1.94 -4.60
C VAL A 393 31.05 -0.82 -4.73
N ASP A 394 30.13 -0.63 -3.76
CA ASP A 394 29.25 0.54 -3.74
C ASP A 394 30.06 1.86 -3.73
N SER A 395 31.15 1.91 -2.97
CA SER A 395 32.04 3.08 -2.94
C SER A 395 32.71 3.34 -4.29
N ILE A 396 33.34 2.32 -4.88
CA ILE A 396 34.06 2.40 -6.18
C ILE A 396 33.12 2.74 -7.33
N GLU A 397 31.95 2.10 -7.41
CA GLU A 397 30.98 2.29 -8.49
C GLU A 397 30.29 3.66 -8.48
N GLY A 398 30.57 4.49 -7.47
CA GLY A 398 29.98 5.80 -7.30
C GLY A 398 28.55 5.78 -6.73
N VAL A 399 28.09 4.66 -6.14
CA VAL A 399 26.78 4.56 -5.47
C VAL A 399 26.68 5.64 -4.42
N THR A 400 25.72 6.55 -4.58
CA THR A 400 25.41 7.58 -3.58
C THR A 400 24.50 7.04 -2.48
N HIS A 401 23.57 6.17 -2.86
CA HIS A 401 22.47 5.70 -2.04
C HIS A 401 22.37 4.18 -2.11
N ALA A 402 22.80 3.52 -1.02
CA ALA A 402 22.74 2.08 -0.83
C ALA A 402 21.38 1.69 -0.24
N LEU A 403 20.37 1.57 -1.11
CA LEU A 403 19.05 1.10 -0.70
C LEU A 403 19.11 -0.37 -0.29
N ARG A 404 18.59 -0.70 0.89
CA ARG A 404 18.56 -2.07 1.42
C ARG A 404 17.36 -2.36 2.31
N THR A 405 17.17 -3.62 2.62
CA THR A 405 16.11 -4.11 3.52
C THR A 405 16.48 -3.96 4.99
N ASP A 406 15.46 -3.68 5.80
CA ASP A 406 15.47 -3.58 7.27
C ASP A 406 16.17 -4.74 8.01
N GLU A 407 16.17 -5.95 7.44
CA GLU A 407 16.87 -7.13 7.97
C GLU A 407 18.39 -6.97 8.12
N TYR A 408 18.98 -5.92 7.54
CA TYR A 408 20.41 -5.61 7.60
C TYR A 408 20.77 -4.48 8.59
N HIS A 409 19.82 -3.92 9.35
CA HIS A 409 20.03 -2.73 10.18
C HIS A 409 21.28 -2.82 11.09
N ASP A 410 21.44 -3.94 11.80
CA ASP A 410 22.61 -4.22 12.67
C ASP A 410 23.96 -4.18 11.91
N ARG A 411 23.96 -4.36 10.59
CA ARG A 411 25.16 -4.33 9.74
C ARG A 411 25.46 -2.96 9.13
N ASN A 412 24.62 -1.96 9.35
CA ASN A 412 24.90 -0.60 8.87
C ASN A 412 26.15 0.02 9.52
N PRO A 413 26.38 -0.13 10.84
CA PRO A 413 27.65 0.26 11.46
C PRO A 413 28.87 -0.52 10.95
N GLN A 414 28.68 -1.78 10.52
CA GLN A 414 29.75 -2.62 9.96
C GLN A 414 30.14 -2.14 8.55
N TYR A 415 29.15 -1.83 7.71
CA TYR A 415 29.33 -1.23 6.39
C TYR A 415 30.08 0.11 6.49
N GLN A 416 29.66 0.98 7.42
CA GLN A 416 30.32 2.25 7.72
C GLN A 416 31.78 2.06 8.15
N TRP A 417 32.04 1.10 9.07
CA TRP A 417 33.39 0.79 9.55
C TRP A 417 34.35 0.43 8.42
N PHE A 418 33.90 -0.33 7.39
CA PHE A 418 34.75 -0.62 6.23
C PHE A 418 35.06 0.63 5.40
N LEU A 419 34.09 1.52 5.17
CA LEU A 419 34.33 2.74 4.41
C LEU A 419 35.37 3.63 5.11
N ASP A 420 35.19 3.85 6.42
CA ASP A 420 36.07 4.69 7.23
C ASP A 420 37.49 4.10 7.33
N ASN A 421 37.62 2.79 7.54
CA ASN A 421 38.92 2.15 7.75
C ASN A 421 39.73 1.91 6.48
N LEU A 422 39.08 1.91 5.31
CA LEU A 422 39.73 1.78 4.00
C LEU A 422 39.96 3.14 3.31
N GLY A 423 39.54 4.26 3.93
CA GLY A 423 39.65 5.60 3.34
C GLY A 423 38.74 5.81 2.12
N LEU A 424 37.62 5.10 2.05
CA LEU A 424 36.72 5.06 0.91
C LEU A 424 35.70 6.21 0.91
N ARG A 425 35.14 6.49 -0.28
CA ARG A 425 34.05 7.46 -0.44
C ARG A 425 32.80 6.97 0.27
N GLN A 426 32.19 7.85 1.06
CA GLN A 426 30.97 7.57 1.82
C GLN A 426 29.75 7.30 0.93
N VAL A 427 28.84 6.46 1.45
CA VAL A 427 27.61 6.02 0.77
C VAL A 427 26.45 6.06 1.78
N HIS A 428 25.37 6.76 1.45
CA HIS A 428 24.21 6.87 2.34
C HIS A 428 23.42 5.56 2.29
N ILE A 429 23.33 4.85 3.41
CA ILE A 429 22.43 3.70 3.54
C ILE A 429 20.99 4.20 3.69
N TRP A 430 20.06 3.58 2.98
CA TRP A 430 18.65 3.93 3.05
C TRP A 430 17.79 2.67 3.16
N GLU A 431 16.97 2.59 4.21
CA GLU A 431 16.31 1.35 4.60
C GLU A 431 14.81 1.36 4.31
N TYR A 432 14.29 0.21 3.87
CA TYR A 432 12.86 -0.02 3.67
C TYR A 432 12.48 -1.43 4.16
N SER A 433 11.23 -1.62 4.59
CA SER A 433 10.80 -2.94 5.06
C SER A 433 10.68 -3.96 3.93
N ARG A 434 11.02 -5.21 4.22
CA ARG A 434 10.77 -6.32 3.30
C ARG A 434 9.29 -6.43 2.95
N LEU A 435 9.01 -6.60 1.66
CA LEU A 435 7.67 -6.93 1.20
C LEU A 435 7.35 -8.39 1.57
N SER A 436 6.22 -8.61 2.25
CA SER A 436 5.78 -9.92 2.74
C SER A 436 4.27 -10.02 2.58
N PHE A 437 3.74 -11.18 2.20
CA PHE A 437 2.32 -11.41 1.98
C PHE A 437 1.81 -12.61 2.77
N VAL A 438 0.55 -12.58 3.21
CA VAL A 438 -0.09 -13.74 3.83
C VAL A 438 -0.26 -14.89 2.83
N TYR A 439 -0.33 -16.13 3.33
CA TYR A 439 -0.50 -17.36 2.53
C TYR A 439 0.55 -17.54 1.41
N THR A 440 1.68 -16.83 1.51
CA THR A 440 2.66 -16.68 0.43
C THR A 440 4.05 -17.07 0.92
N LEU A 441 4.79 -17.79 0.09
CA LEU A 441 6.16 -18.22 0.39
C LEU A 441 7.14 -17.50 -0.51
N MET A 442 8.00 -16.67 0.09
CA MET A 442 9.01 -15.91 -0.65
C MET A 442 10.43 -16.45 -0.45
N SER A 443 10.68 -17.30 0.55
CA SER A 443 12.02 -17.87 0.71
C SER A 443 12.33 -18.88 -0.40
N LYS A 444 13.40 -18.61 -1.14
CA LYS A 444 13.84 -19.42 -2.29
C LYS A 444 13.86 -20.92 -2.01
N ARG A 445 14.36 -21.36 -0.85
CA ARG A 445 14.37 -22.79 -0.44
C ARG A 445 12.98 -23.43 -0.46
N LYS A 446 11.95 -22.71 0.00
CA LYS A 446 10.56 -23.20 -0.02
C LYS A 446 9.98 -23.16 -1.44
N LEU A 447 10.29 -22.15 -2.25
CA LEU A 447 9.86 -22.08 -3.66
C LEU A 447 10.47 -23.18 -4.55
N THR A 448 11.80 -23.39 -4.47
CA THR A 448 12.48 -24.46 -5.22
C THR A 448 11.87 -25.83 -4.90
N TRP A 449 11.56 -26.10 -3.63
CA TRP A 449 10.90 -27.34 -3.22
C TRP A 449 9.52 -27.57 -3.87
N PHE A 450 8.72 -26.52 -4.16
CA PHE A 450 7.46 -26.70 -4.89
C PHE A 450 7.68 -27.14 -6.35
N VAL A 451 8.75 -26.64 -6.99
CA VAL A 451 9.14 -27.02 -8.35
C VAL A 451 9.70 -28.45 -8.36
N ASP A 452 10.66 -28.75 -7.48
CA ASP A 452 11.32 -30.07 -7.34
C ASP A 452 10.35 -31.21 -6.99
N GLN A 453 9.16 -30.89 -6.44
CA GLN A 453 8.12 -31.85 -6.10
C GLN A 453 6.96 -31.88 -7.10
N GLY A 454 7.07 -31.17 -8.24
CA GLY A 454 6.02 -31.12 -9.26
C GLY A 454 4.68 -30.57 -8.76
N ARG A 455 4.71 -29.73 -7.71
CA ARG A 455 3.51 -29.14 -7.08
C ARG A 455 3.04 -27.84 -7.77
N VAL A 456 3.82 -27.35 -8.72
CA VAL A 456 3.52 -26.22 -9.61
C VAL A 456 4.05 -26.54 -11.01
N SER A 457 3.58 -25.81 -12.02
CA SER A 457 4.00 -25.99 -13.42
C SER A 457 5.42 -25.50 -13.72
N GLY A 458 5.96 -24.55 -12.93
CA GLY A 458 7.29 -23.99 -13.13
C GLY A 458 7.54 -22.75 -12.27
N TRP A 459 8.60 -22.01 -12.58
CA TRP A 459 8.91 -20.72 -11.94
C TRP A 459 8.03 -19.57 -12.44
N ASP A 460 7.25 -19.77 -13.49
CA ASP A 460 6.25 -18.85 -14.02
C ASP A 460 4.82 -19.20 -13.58
N ASP A 461 4.64 -20.16 -12.67
CA ASP A 461 3.31 -20.63 -12.27
C ASP A 461 2.45 -19.49 -11.68
N PRO A 462 1.17 -19.33 -12.08
CA PRO A 462 0.28 -18.28 -11.56
C PRO A 462 0.05 -18.28 -10.03
N ARG A 463 0.44 -19.35 -9.33
CA ARG A 463 0.39 -19.42 -7.85
C ARG A 463 1.68 -18.92 -7.17
N PHE A 464 2.75 -18.66 -7.91
CA PHE A 464 4.02 -18.17 -7.37
C PHE A 464 4.08 -16.64 -7.28
N PRO A 465 4.73 -16.08 -6.24
CA PRO A 465 5.01 -14.65 -6.11
C PRO A 465 6.20 -14.17 -6.97
N THR A 466 6.71 -15.03 -7.85
CA THR A 466 7.73 -14.71 -8.88
C THR A 466 7.24 -13.61 -9.81
N ILE A 467 8.16 -12.85 -10.42
CA ILE A 467 7.81 -11.82 -11.41
C ILE A 467 7.03 -12.46 -12.58
N ARG A 468 7.52 -13.57 -13.12
CA ARG A 468 6.82 -14.31 -14.19
C ARG A 468 5.42 -14.79 -13.77
N GLY A 469 5.29 -15.42 -12.60
CA GLY A 469 4.01 -15.91 -12.07
C GLY A 469 2.94 -14.83 -11.87
N ILE A 470 3.28 -13.68 -11.26
CA ILE A 470 2.30 -12.61 -11.03
C ILE A 470 1.88 -11.92 -12.34
N LEU A 471 2.81 -11.74 -13.29
CA LEU A 471 2.51 -11.19 -14.62
C LEU A 471 1.67 -12.17 -15.47
N ARG A 472 1.98 -13.47 -15.44
CA ARG A 472 1.19 -14.53 -16.11
C ARG A 472 -0.23 -14.65 -15.54
N ARG A 473 -0.42 -14.30 -14.26
CA ARG A 473 -1.75 -14.15 -13.62
C ARG A 473 -2.46 -12.82 -13.94
N GLY A 474 -1.90 -11.99 -14.82
CA GLY A 474 -2.50 -10.75 -15.29
C GLY A 474 -2.32 -9.55 -14.36
N LEU A 475 -1.29 -9.54 -13.51
CA LEU A 475 -0.85 -8.30 -12.87
C LEU A 475 -0.19 -7.41 -13.92
N THR A 476 -0.62 -6.16 -14.04
CA THR A 476 -0.01 -5.16 -14.93
C THR A 476 1.22 -4.49 -14.32
N MET A 477 2.15 -4.04 -15.14
CA MET A 477 3.36 -3.35 -14.67
C MET A 477 3.05 -2.00 -14.05
N GLU A 478 2.01 -1.33 -14.55
CA GLU A 478 1.49 -0.05 -14.10
C GLU A 478 0.91 -0.20 -12.69
N ALA A 479 0.23 -1.31 -12.42
CA ALA A 479 -0.28 -1.64 -11.10
C ALA A 479 0.83 -2.04 -10.11
N LEU A 480 1.79 -2.86 -10.55
CA LEU A 480 2.93 -3.25 -9.72
C LEU A 480 3.78 -2.04 -9.31
N LYS A 481 4.10 -1.14 -10.27
CA LYS A 481 4.78 0.13 -10.03
C LYS A 481 3.98 1.02 -9.08
N ALA A 482 2.69 1.26 -9.37
CA ALA A 482 1.82 2.09 -8.51
C ALA A 482 1.69 1.54 -7.08
N TYR A 483 1.61 0.23 -6.90
CA TYR A 483 1.55 -0.41 -5.58
C TYR A 483 2.86 -0.28 -4.80
N ILE A 484 4.01 -0.51 -5.46
CA ILE A 484 5.33 -0.35 -4.82
C ILE A 484 5.55 1.10 -4.37
N LEU A 485 5.17 2.08 -5.19
CA LEU A 485 5.25 3.50 -4.82
C LEU A 485 4.27 3.89 -3.71
N MET A 486 3.07 3.29 -3.67
CA MET A 486 2.09 3.48 -2.59
C MET A 486 2.56 2.91 -1.23
N GLN A 487 3.33 1.83 -1.23
CA GLN A 487 4.00 1.29 -0.02
C GLN A 487 5.22 2.14 0.37
N GLY A 488 5.96 2.62 -0.62
CA GLY A 488 7.08 3.54 -0.46
C GLY A 488 8.21 3.02 0.43
N ALA A 489 8.80 3.97 1.17
CA ALA A 489 9.99 3.80 2.00
C ALA A 489 9.77 3.11 3.34
N SER A 490 8.51 2.79 3.72
CA SER A 490 8.18 2.46 5.10
C SER A 490 9.09 1.37 5.69
N THR A 491 9.72 1.65 6.83
CA THR A 491 10.49 0.69 7.63
C THR A 491 9.59 -0.15 8.55
N ASN A 492 8.27 0.09 8.56
CA ASN A 492 7.33 -0.76 9.28
C ASN A 492 7.25 -2.12 8.59
N TYR A 493 7.65 -3.18 9.29
CA TYR A 493 7.44 -4.56 8.86
C TYR A 493 5.96 -4.93 8.97
N ILE A 494 5.29 -5.15 7.84
CA ILE A 494 3.86 -5.48 7.76
C ILE A 494 3.69 -6.65 6.78
N THR A 495 3.05 -7.74 7.23
CA THR A 495 2.58 -8.79 6.32
C THR A 495 1.29 -8.31 5.64
N LEU A 496 1.31 -8.23 4.32
CA LEU A 496 0.24 -7.64 3.51
C LEU A 496 -0.76 -8.70 3.02
N GLU A 497 -1.99 -8.26 2.76
CA GLU A 497 -3.00 -9.03 2.03
C GLU A 497 -2.89 -8.70 0.52
N TRP A 498 -3.27 -9.65 -0.34
CA TRP A 498 -3.23 -9.49 -1.80
C TRP A 498 -4.35 -8.58 -2.35
N ASP A 499 -5.39 -8.33 -1.57
CA ASP A 499 -6.57 -7.54 -1.93
C ASP A 499 -6.21 -6.13 -2.44
N LYS A 500 -5.36 -5.40 -1.72
CA LYS A 500 -4.91 -4.05 -2.08
C LYS A 500 -4.14 -4.03 -3.42
N LEU A 501 -3.35 -5.07 -3.72
CA LEU A 501 -2.59 -5.16 -4.98
C LEU A 501 -3.52 -5.45 -6.17
N TRP A 502 -4.42 -6.42 -6.02
CA TRP A 502 -5.40 -6.74 -7.06
C TRP A 502 -6.44 -5.63 -7.25
N ALA A 503 -6.80 -4.88 -6.21
CA ALA A 503 -7.64 -3.69 -6.32
C ALA A 503 -6.95 -2.52 -7.05
N VAL A 504 -5.63 -2.39 -6.94
CA VAL A 504 -4.83 -1.47 -7.77
C VAL A 504 -4.77 -1.98 -9.21
N ASN A 505 -4.57 -3.29 -9.42
CA ASN A 505 -4.57 -3.88 -10.77
C ASN A 505 -5.90 -3.68 -11.51
N ARG A 506 -7.02 -3.95 -10.83
CA ARG A 506 -8.37 -3.72 -11.37
C ARG A 506 -8.53 -2.28 -11.88
N LYS A 507 -8.00 -1.28 -11.17
CA LYS A 507 -8.10 0.13 -11.60
C LYS A 507 -7.35 0.43 -12.90
N GLN A 508 -6.30 -0.32 -13.23
CA GLN A 508 -5.57 -0.17 -14.49
C GLN A 508 -6.24 -0.93 -15.65
N ILE A 509 -6.71 -2.16 -15.42
CA ILE A 509 -7.29 -3.01 -16.48
C ILE A 509 -8.77 -2.69 -16.80
N ASP A 510 -9.56 -2.24 -15.83
CA ASP A 510 -11.01 -2.04 -15.99
C ASP A 510 -11.38 -1.07 -17.15
N PRO A 511 -10.67 0.06 -17.39
CA PRO A 511 -10.96 0.97 -18.49
C PRO A 511 -10.54 0.47 -19.89
N ILE A 512 -9.63 -0.51 -19.96
CA ILE A 512 -8.97 -0.95 -21.20
C ILE A 512 -9.33 -2.37 -21.63
N ALA A 513 -9.88 -3.20 -20.74
CA ALA A 513 -10.22 -4.59 -21.05
C ALA A 513 -11.54 -4.71 -21.86
N PRO A 514 -11.53 -5.27 -23.08
CA PRO A 514 -12.75 -5.53 -23.86
C PRO A 514 -13.77 -6.38 -23.10
N ARG A 515 -15.06 -6.12 -23.34
CA ARG A 515 -16.18 -6.82 -22.71
C ARG A 515 -16.68 -7.95 -23.60
N HIS A 516 -16.59 -9.18 -23.09
CA HIS A 516 -17.05 -10.40 -23.75
C HIS A 516 -18.09 -11.13 -22.87
N THR A 517 -18.76 -12.10 -23.46
CA THR A 517 -19.69 -13.00 -22.75
C THR A 517 -19.17 -14.43 -22.82
N ALA A 518 -19.26 -15.14 -21.70
CA ALA A 518 -19.14 -16.59 -21.64
C ALA A 518 -20.26 -17.17 -20.78
N VAL A 519 -20.59 -18.44 -21.00
CA VAL A 519 -21.56 -19.24 -20.22
C VAL A 519 -20.91 -20.59 -19.92
N GLU A 520 -21.08 -21.11 -18.71
CA GLU A 520 -20.49 -22.41 -18.33
C GLU A 520 -21.10 -23.57 -19.14
N ALA A 521 -20.26 -24.40 -19.76
CA ALA A 521 -20.69 -25.37 -20.76
C ALA A 521 -21.58 -26.49 -20.17
N ALA A 522 -21.31 -26.90 -18.93
CA ALA A 522 -22.10 -27.89 -18.19
C ALA A 522 -23.35 -27.29 -17.53
N ASN A 523 -23.33 -25.99 -17.21
CA ASN A 523 -24.36 -25.27 -16.46
C ASN A 523 -25.03 -24.19 -17.33
N LYS A 524 -25.29 -24.49 -18.61
CA LYS A 524 -26.03 -23.59 -19.52
C LYS A 524 -27.51 -23.95 -19.55
N VAL A 525 -28.36 -22.92 -19.43
CA VAL A 525 -29.82 -23.03 -19.55
C VAL A 525 -30.23 -22.48 -20.91
N LYS A 526 -31.17 -23.17 -21.57
CA LYS A 526 -31.80 -22.68 -22.81
C LYS A 526 -32.91 -21.69 -22.47
N VAL A 527 -32.88 -20.51 -23.08
CA VAL A 527 -33.94 -19.51 -22.95
C VAL A 527 -34.53 -19.20 -24.31
N THR A 528 -35.85 -19.31 -24.45
CA THR A 528 -36.58 -18.91 -25.65
C THR A 528 -36.98 -17.45 -25.51
N VAL A 529 -36.75 -16.64 -26.55
CA VAL A 529 -37.02 -15.19 -26.54
C VAL A 529 -38.12 -14.85 -27.55
N ALA A 530 -39.35 -14.68 -27.05
CA ALA A 530 -40.49 -14.22 -27.84
C ALA A 530 -40.33 -12.74 -28.21
N GLY A 531 -40.77 -12.38 -29.43
CA GLY A 531 -40.57 -11.04 -30.00
C GLY A 531 -39.18 -10.79 -30.59
N ALA A 532 -38.26 -11.75 -30.53
CA ALA A 532 -36.97 -11.67 -31.21
C ALA A 532 -37.11 -11.86 -32.73
N ASP A 533 -36.33 -11.10 -33.49
CA ASP A 533 -36.09 -11.35 -34.92
C ASP A 533 -35.48 -12.75 -35.16
N PRO A 534 -35.57 -13.30 -36.39
CA PRO A 534 -34.67 -14.34 -36.87
C PRO A 534 -33.18 -13.94 -36.68
N TYR A 535 -32.27 -14.91 -36.81
CA TYR A 535 -30.85 -14.73 -36.53
C TYR A 535 -30.27 -13.47 -37.20
N THR A 536 -29.74 -12.54 -36.40
CA THR A 536 -29.12 -11.29 -36.85
C THR A 536 -27.78 -11.04 -36.16
N LEU A 537 -26.88 -10.35 -36.85
CA LEU A 537 -25.63 -9.81 -36.30
C LEU A 537 -25.74 -8.29 -36.19
N LYS A 538 -25.32 -7.73 -35.07
CA LYS A 538 -25.26 -6.27 -34.84
C LYS A 538 -23.90 -5.91 -34.26
N GLU A 539 -23.41 -4.71 -34.58
CA GLU A 539 -22.15 -4.18 -34.04
C GLU A 539 -22.44 -3.48 -32.70
N VAL A 540 -21.62 -3.79 -31.70
CA VAL A 540 -21.80 -3.37 -30.30
C VAL A 540 -20.44 -2.97 -29.72
N PRO A 541 -20.30 -1.85 -28.99
CA PRO A 541 -19.02 -1.41 -28.46
C PRO A 541 -18.32 -2.47 -27.59
N ARG A 542 -17.05 -2.75 -27.88
CA ARG A 542 -16.18 -3.61 -27.04
C ARG A 542 -16.05 -3.04 -25.62
N HIS A 543 -16.22 -1.74 -25.42
CA HIS A 543 -16.32 -1.14 -24.10
C HIS A 543 -17.17 0.13 -24.06
N LYS A 544 -18.28 0.10 -23.30
CA LYS A 544 -19.31 1.16 -23.16
C LYS A 544 -18.84 2.51 -22.59
N LYS A 545 -17.53 2.67 -22.32
CA LYS A 545 -16.88 3.91 -21.85
C LYS A 545 -15.50 4.14 -22.49
N ASN A 546 -15.13 3.37 -23.52
CA ASN A 546 -13.84 3.47 -24.20
C ASN A 546 -14.02 3.11 -25.68
N GLU A 547 -14.43 4.10 -26.46
CA GLU A 547 -14.70 4.00 -27.91
C GLU A 547 -13.44 3.65 -28.71
N ALA A 548 -12.24 3.89 -28.18
CA ALA A 548 -10.97 3.55 -28.84
C ALA A 548 -10.71 2.03 -28.92
N LEU A 549 -11.51 1.20 -28.24
CA LEU A 549 -11.49 -0.27 -28.40
C LEU A 549 -12.42 -0.74 -29.54
N GLY A 550 -13.16 0.17 -30.18
CA GLY A 550 -14.06 -0.14 -31.29
C GLY A 550 -15.21 -1.07 -30.92
N ASP A 551 -15.79 -1.68 -31.96
CA ASP A 551 -16.96 -2.55 -31.85
C ASP A 551 -16.61 -4.04 -32.01
N LYS A 552 -17.54 -4.90 -31.58
CA LYS A 552 -17.56 -6.35 -31.80
C LYS A 552 -18.88 -6.77 -32.43
N LYS A 553 -18.88 -7.92 -33.11
CA LYS A 553 -20.11 -8.49 -33.67
C LYS A 553 -20.80 -9.34 -32.61
N THR A 554 -22.05 -9.01 -32.32
CA THR A 554 -22.90 -9.75 -31.39
C THR A 554 -24.04 -10.38 -32.18
N ALA A 555 -24.27 -11.68 -31.96
CA ALA A 555 -25.35 -12.43 -32.59
C ALA A 555 -26.61 -12.41 -31.71
N TYR A 556 -27.77 -12.30 -32.34
CA TYR A 556 -29.10 -12.23 -31.73
C TYR A 556 -30.01 -13.25 -32.40
N GLY A 557 -30.92 -13.88 -31.64
CA GLY A 557 -31.90 -14.82 -32.19
C GLY A 557 -32.84 -15.39 -31.11
N PRO A 558 -33.93 -16.08 -31.51
CA PRO A 558 -35.04 -16.46 -30.62
C PRO A 558 -34.69 -17.54 -29.59
N ILE A 559 -33.45 -18.04 -29.57
CA ILE A 559 -32.92 -18.96 -28.58
C ILE A 559 -31.57 -18.42 -28.11
N ILE A 560 -31.39 -18.33 -26.79
CA ILE A 560 -30.14 -17.93 -26.14
C ILE A 560 -29.73 -18.94 -25.06
N TRP A 561 -28.44 -18.94 -24.74
CA TRP A 561 -27.84 -19.66 -23.62
C TRP A 561 -27.49 -18.68 -22.50
N MET A 562 -27.81 -19.05 -21.26
CA MET A 562 -27.55 -18.27 -20.05
C MET A 562 -27.01 -19.17 -18.93
N ASP A 563 -26.30 -18.61 -17.95
CA ASP A 563 -25.77 -19.40 -16.83
C ASP A 563 -26.89 -19.90 -15.90
N GLN A 564 -26.72 -21.12 -15.40
CA GLN A 564 -27.62 -21.78 -14.45
C GLN A 564 -27.80 -20.97 -13.15
N ALA A 565 -26.77 -20.25 -12.70
CA ALA A 565 -26.81 -19.42 -11.51
C ALA A 565 -27.78 -18.25 -11.70
N ASP A 566 -27.64 -17.49 -12.79
CA ASP A 566 -28.53 -16.39 -13.16
C ASP A 566 -29.98 -16.88 -13.31
N CYS A 567 -30.18 -18.00 -14.01
CA CYS A 567 -31.52 -18.54 -14.24
C CYS A 567 -32.20 -19.08 -12.96
N LYS A 568 -31.42 -19.46 -11.93
CA LYS A 568 -31.95 -19.90 -10.62
C LYS A 568 -32.50 -18.75 -9.79
N GLU A 569 -32.00 -17.53 -9.99
CA GLU A 569 -32.47 -16.32 -9.28
C GLU A 569 -33.72 -15.68 -9.91
N LEU A 570 -34.12 -16.07 -11.12
CA LEU A 570 -35.26 -15.48 -11.84
C LEU A 570 -36.61 -15.76 -11.16
N GLU A 571 -37.49 -14.77 -11.22
CA GLU A 571 -38.91 -14.87 -10.81
C GLU A 571 -39.82 -14.76 -12.05
N VAL A 572 -41.04 -15.32 -11.97
CA VAL A 572 -42.03 -15.21 -13.07
C VAL A 572 -42.66 -13.81 -13.05
N ASP A 573 -42.90 -13.26 -14.24
CA ASP A 573 -43.29 -11.88 -14.54
C ASP A 573 -42.27 -10.81 -14.07
N GLU A 574 -41.03 -11.20 -13.76
CA GLU A 574 -39.93 -10.28 -13.53
C GLU A 574 -39.45 -9.60 -14.83
N GLU A 575 -39.28 -8.28 -14.80
CA GLU A 575 -38.58 -7.53 -15.86
C GLU A 575 -37.06 -7.53 -15.62
N VAL A 576 -36.30 -8.02 -16.60
CA VAL A 576 -34.82 -8.12 -16.56
C VAL A 576 -34.21 -7.46 -17.80
N THR A 577 -32.99 -6.92 -17.70
CA THR A 577 -32.24 -6.49 -18.89
C THR A 577 -31.39 -7.65 -19.43
N LEU A 578 -31.63 -8.06 -20.66
CA LEU A 578 -30.66 -8.80 -21.47
C LEU A 578 -29.61 -7.80 -21.95
N MET A 579 -28.37 -7.95 -21.47
CA MET A 579 -27.32 -6.95 -21.70
C MET A 579 -27.05 -6.77 -23.19
N ASP A 580 -26.99 -5.51 -23.63
CA ASP A 580 -26.84 -5.08 -25.02
C ASP A 580 -27.90 -5.61 -26.01
N TRP A 581 -29.07 -5.99 -25.49
CA TRP A 581 -30.29 -6.23 -26.26
C TRP A 581 -31.42 -5.28 -25.82
N GLY A 582 -31.79 -5.29 -24.54
CA GLY A 582 -32.93 -4.53 -24.02
C GLY A 582 -33.57 -5.23 -22.82
N ASN A 583 -34.76 -4.77 -22.40
CA ASN A 583 -35.51 -5.45 -21.35
C ASN A 583 -36.35 -6.61 -21.91
N ALA A 584 -36.66 -7.57 -21.04
CA ALA A 584 -37.56 -8.69 -21.30
C ALA A 584 -38.31 -9.08 -20.02
N PHE A 585 -39.54 -9.58 -20.16
CA PHE A 585 -40.30 -10.23 -19.08
C PHE A 585 -40.05 -11.72 -19.07
N ILE A 586 -39.82 -12.31 -17.89
CA ILE A 586 -39.72 -13.76 -17.72
C ILE A 586 -41.13 -14.36 -17.60
N ARG A 587 -41.58 -15.16 -18.58
CA ARG A 587 -42.95 -15.70 -18.64
C ARG A 587 -43.10 -17.11 -18.09
N SER A 588 -42.07 -17.95 -18.17
CA SER A 588 -42.06 -19.25 -17.49
C SER A 588 -40.65 -19.72 -17.17
N ILE A 589 -40.52 -20.48 -16.08
CA ILE A 589 -39.26 -21.07 -15.62
C ILE A 589 -39.53 -22.56 -15.36
N GLU A 590 -38.98 -23.43 -16.19
CA GLU A 590 -39.12 -24.88 -16.05
C GLU A 590 -38.01 -25.43 -15.16
N LYS A 591 -38.35 -26.31 -14.21
CA LYS A 591 -37.40 -26.91 -13.26
C LYS A 591 -37.59 -28.43 -13.20
N ASN A 592 -36.50 -29.18 -13.09
CA ASN A 592 -36.54 -30.62 -12.84
C ASN A 592 -36.85 -30.94 -11.36
N ALA A 593 -36.92 -32.23 -11.02
CA ALA A 593 -37.22 -32.69 -9.65
C ALA A 593 -36.18 -32.22 -8.61
N GLU A 594 -34.94 -32.01 -9.04
CA GLU A 594 -33.81 -31.52 -8.23
C GLU A 594 -33.76 -29.98 -8.14
N GLY A 595 -34.72 -29.26 -8.73
CA GLY A 595 -34.80 -27.80 -8.70
C GLY A 595 -33.85 -27.08 -9.65
N VAL A 596 -33.20 -27.79 -10.58
CA VAL A 596 -32.35 -27.25 -11.64
C VAL A 596 -33.25 -26.67 -12.74
N VAL A 597 -33.00 -25.43 -13.17
CA VAL A 597 -33.77 -24.79 -14.26
C VAL A 597 -33.36 -25.42 -15.59
N THR A 598 -34.29 -26.02 -16.30
CA THR A 598 -34.06 -26.71 -17.58
C THR A 598 -34.31 -25.81 -18.79
N ALA A 599 -35.33 -24.95 -18.70
CA ALA A 599 -35.67 -23.97 -19.72
C ALA A 599 -36.32 -22.72 -19.11
N VAL A 600 -36.23 -21.59 -19.83
CA VAL A 600 -36.94 -20.35 -19.51
C VAL A 600 -37.58 -19.82 -20.78
N ASN A 601 -38.78 -19.26 -20.68
CA ASN A 601 -39.37 -18.47 -21.78
C ASN A 601 -39.45 -17.02 -21.35
N ALA A 602 -38.94 -16.12 -22.19
CA ALA A 602 -38.93 -14.68 -21.99
C ALA A 602 -39.58 -13.96 -23.18
N GLU A 603 -40.03 -12.73 -22.98
CA GLU A 603 -40.71 -11.90 -23.97
C GLU A 603 -40.06 -10.50 -24.01
N LEU A 604 -39.63 -10.03 -25.18
CA LEU A 604 -38.94 -8.74 -25.30
C LEU A 604 -39.86 -7.56 -24.98
N HIS A 605 -39.32 -6.62 -24.19
CA HIS A 605 -39.95 -5.36 -23.82
C HIS A 605 -38.96 -4.22 -24.12
N LEU A 606 -38.74 -3.93 -25.41
CA LEU A 606 -37.72 -2.98 -25.85
C LEU A 606 -38.04 -1.51 -25.50
N GLU A 607 -39.28 -1.20 -25.11
CA GLU A 607 -39.70 0.09 -24.54
C GLU A 607 -39.33 0.22 -23.04
N GLY A 608 -38.87 -0.85 -22.41
CA GLY A 608 -38.52 -0.92 -20.99
C GLY A 608 -37.27 -0.11 -20.61
N ASP A 609 -37.30 0.50 -19.42
CA ASP A 609 -36.17 1.26 -18.90
C ASP A 609 -35.22 0.36 -18.11
N PHE A 610 -34.06 0.06 -18.71
CA PHE A 610 -32.96 -0.71 -18.11
C PHE A 610 -32.41 -0.11 -16.80
N LYS A 611 -32.84 1.08 -16.36
CA LYS A 611 -32.49 1.64 -15.05
C LYS A 611 -33.40 1.13 -13.92
N LYS A 612 -34.58 0.60 -14.24
CA LYS A 612 -35.59 0.11 -13.26
C LYS A 612 -35.43 -1.37 -12.92
N THR A 613 -34.95 -2.17 -13.88
CA THR A 613 -34.66 -3.60 -13.73
C THR A 613 -33.53 -3.86 -12.73
N LYS A 614 -33.76 -4.77 -11.78
CA LYS A 614 -32.74 -5.18 -10.79
C LYS A 614 -31.66 -6.09 -11.42
N LYS A 615 -32.09 -7.06 -12.23
CA LYS A 615 -31.21 -8.06 -12.85
C LYS A 615 -30.80 -7.62 -14.25
N LYS A 616 -29.49 -7.71 -14.52
CA LYS A 616 -28.87 -7.43 -15.83
C LYS A 616 -27.99 -8.62 -16.16
N LEU A 617 -28.32 -9.31 -17.25
CA LEU A 617 -27.94 -10.70 -17.47
C LEU A 617 -27.19 -10.86 -18.78
N THR A 618 -26.18 -11.72 -18.77
CA THR A 618 -25.35 -12.05 -19.93
C THR A 618 -25.87 -13.30 -20.62
N TRP A 619 -25.76 -13.34 -21.94
CA TRP A 619 -26.35 -14.36 -22.79
C TRP A 619 -25.55 -14.55 -24.08
N LEU A 620 -25.71 -15.71 -24.73
CA LEU A 620 -25.12 -16.04 -26.04
C LEU A 620 -26.22 -16.59 -26.96
N ALA A 621 -26.36 -16.08 -28.18
CA ALA A 621 -27.31 -16.64 -29.15
C ALA A 621 -26.96 -18.09 -29.53
N ASP A 622 -27.98 -18.94 -29.66
CA ASP A 622 -27.82 -20.28 -30.21
C ASP A 622 -27.61 -20.23 -31.73
N GLY A 623 -26.83 -21.17 -32.27
CA GLY A 623 -26.42 -21.16 -33.68
C GLY A 623 -25.39 -20.09 -34.08
N ALA A 624 -24.93 -19.26 -33.14
CA ALA A 624 -23.82 -18.33 -33.37
C ALA A 624 -22.46 -19.06 -33.43
N GLU A 625 -21.44 -18.39 -33.95
CA GLU A 625 -20.04 -18.82 -33.80
C GLU A 625 -19.64 -18.64 -32.33
N LEU A 626 -19.43 -19.75 -31.61
CA LEU A 626 -19.10 -19.78 -30.18
C LEU A 626 -17.77 -20.53 -29.96
N VAL A 627 -16.89 -19.92 -29.16
CA VAL A 627 -15.56 -20.44 -28.85
C VAL A 627 -15.61 -21.27 -27.57
N LYS A 628 -15.06 -22.48 -27.56
CA LYS A 628 -14.84 -23.24 -26.31
C LYS A 628 -13.59 -22.73 -25.60
N VAL A 629 -13.68 -22.47 -24.30
CA VAL A 629 -12.58 -21.95 -23.48
C VAL A 629 -12.48 -22.65 -22.13
N ASP A 630 -11.26 -22.80 -21.64
CA ASP A 630 -10.93 -23.20 -20.27
C ASP A 630 -10.73 -21.95 -19.41
N LEU A 631 -11.65 -21.71 -18.47
CA LEU A 631 -11.51 -20.66 -17.47
C LEU A 631 -10.77 -21.24 -16.26
N MET A 632 -9.56 -20.74 -16.01
CA MET A 632 -8.66 -21.20 -14.94
C MET A 632 -8.68 -20.24 -13.76
N ASP A 633 -8.71 -20.79 -12.55
CA ASP A 633 -8.74 -20.06 -11.29
C ASP A 633 -7.83 -20.77 -10.26
N TYR A 634 -7.23 -20.03 -9.33
CA TYR A 634 -6.11 -20.50 -8.52
C TYR A 634 -6.21 -20.08 -7.04
N ASP A 635 -6.05 -21.03 -6.13
CA ASP A 635 -5.96 -20.80 -4.68
C ASP A 635 -4.51 -20.46 -4.25
N TYR A 636 -4.29 -20.23 -2.96
CA TYR A 636 -2.97 -20.19 -2.36
C TYR A 636 -2.36 -21.58 -2.25
N LEU A 637 -1.03 -21.69 -2.35
CA LEU A 637 -0.30 -22.95 -2.16
C LEU A 637 -0.29 -23.44 -0.70
N ILE A 638 -0.55 -22.57 0.27
CA ILE A 638 -0.60 -22.91 1.69
C ILE A 638 -1.84 -22.37 2.40
N THR A 639 -2.29 -23.11 3.41
CA THR A 639 -3.49 -22.85 4.21
C THR A 639 -3.27 -21.92 5.42
N LYS A 640 -2.01 -21.61 5.77
CA LYS A 640 -1.63 -20.80 6.95
C LYS A 640 -1.21 -19.39 6.53
N LYS A 641 -1.72 -18.35 7.22
CA LYS A 641 -1.42 -16.94 6.90
C LYS A 641 0.07 -16.59 6.98
N LYS A 642 0.77 -17.05 8.00
CA LYS A 642 2.21 -16.86 8.21
C LYS A 642 2.81 -18.20 8.61
N VAL A 643 3.98 -18.50 8.06
CA VAL A 643 4.72 -19.74 8.35
C VAL A 643 5.87 -19.40 9.29
N GLU A 644 5.92 -20.12 10.41
CA GLU A 644 6.90 -20.00 11.48
C GLU A 644 8.09 -20.96 11.24
N GLU A 645 8.98 -21.12 12.21
CA GLU A 645 10.18 -21.96 12.06
C GLU A 645 9.89 -23.45 12.31
N GLU A 646 8.92 -23.74 13.18
CA GLU A 646 8.48 -25.08 13.60
C GLU A 646 7.48 -25.73 12.61
N ASP A 647 7.02 -24.98 11.59
CA ASP A 647 6.04 -25.48 10.62
C ASP A 647 6.68 -26.39 9.55
N GLU A 648 6.28 -27.67 9.52
CA GLU A 648 6.54 -28.52 8.37
C GLU A 648 5.70 -28.10 7.16
N LEU A 649 6.37 -27.72 6.06
CA LEU A 649 5.72 -27.20 4.85
C LEU A 649 4.71 -28.17 4.22
N LYS A 650 4.90 -29.48 4.40
CA LYS A 650 4.01 -30.54 3.88
C LYS A 650 2.62 -30.50 4.51
N ASP A 651 2.53 -30.13 5.78
CA ASP A 651 1.28 -30.11 6.55
C ASP A 651 0.47 -28.84 6.30
N LEU A 652 1.11 -27.81 5.74
CA LEU A 652 0.47 -26.53 5.40
C LEU A 652 -0.11 -26.48 3.99
N LEU A 653 0.15 -27.48 3.14
CA LEU A 653 -0.25 -27.49 1.74
C LEU A 653 -1.78 -27.37 1.57
N THR A 654 -2.20 -26.53 0.63
CA THR A 654 -3.60 -26.47 0.21
C THR A 654 -3.93 -27.68 -0.68
N PRO A 655 -4.97 -28.50 -0.39
CA PRO A 655 -5.22 -29.75 -1.12
C PRO A 655 -5.56 -29.57 -2.60
N VAL A 656 -6.33 -28.53 -2.94
CA VAL A 656 -6.72 -28.16 -4.31
C VAL A 656 -6.40 -26.70 -4.52
N THR A 657 -5.60 -26.38 -5.54
CA THR A 657 -5.09 -25.01 -5.79
C THR A 657 -5.36 -24.51 -7.19
N GLU A 658 -6.02 -25.31 -8.03
CA GLU A 658 -6.29 -25.04 -9.43
C GLU A 658 -7.68 -25.56 -9.75
N PHE A 659 -8.50 -24.68 -10.31
CA PHE A 659 -9.88 -24.95 -10.69
C PHE A 659 -10.01 -24.62 -12.18
N LYS A 660 -10.62 -25.54 -12.93
CA LYS A 660 -10.95 -25.36 -14.35
C LYS A 660 -12.48 -25.38 -14.49
N THR A 661 -13.02 -24.38 -15.17
CA THR A 661 -14.42 -24.34 -15.61
C THR A 661 -14.45 -24.30 -17.13
N GLU A 662 -15.05 -25.31 -17.76
CA GLU A 662 -15.26 -25.33 -19.20
C GLU A 662 -16.42 -24.41 -19.59
N ALA A 663 -16.20 -23.51 -20.54
CA ALA A 663 -17.20 -22.52 -20.96
C ALA A 663 -17.28 -22.40 -22.49
N ILE A 664 -18.42 -21.87 -22.93
CA ILE A 664 -18.62 -21.36 -24.29
C ILE A 664 -18.62 -19.82 -24.23
N ALA A 665 -17.95 -19.17 -25.17
CA ALA A 665 -17.78 -17.72 -25.24
C ALA A 665 -18.15 -17.16 -26.62
N ASP A 666 -18.36 -15.84 -26.72
CA ASP A 666 -18.69 -15.19 -27.99
C ASP A 666 -17.55 -15.32 -29.04
N GLY A 667 -17.92 -15.38 -30.32
CA GLY A 667 -17.01 -15.64 -31.44
C GLY A 667 -15.77 -14.73 -31.51
N ASN A 668 -15.91 -13.47 -31.06
CA ASN A 668 -14.82 -12.47 -31.06
C ASN A 668 -13.65 -12.88 -30.12
N VAL A 669 -13.84 -13.87 -29.23
CA VAL A 669 -12.76 -14.46 -28.41
C VAL A 669 -11.75 -15.24 -29.24
N ALA A 670 -12.10 -15.67 -30.47
CA ALA A 670 -11.17 -16.33 -31.39
C ALA A 670 -10.10 -15.38 -31.97
N GLU A 671 -10.31 -14.06 -31.90
CA GLU A 671 -9.38 -13.03 -32.37
C GLU A 671 -8.27 -12.70 -31.36
N LEU A 672 -8.36 -13.21 -30.13
CA LEU A 672 -7.50 -12.80 -29.02
C LEU A 672 -6.13 -13.48 -29.02
N ASN A 673 -5.12 -12.73 -28.61
CA ASN A 673 -3.72 -13.12 -28.54
C ASN A 673 -3.34 -13.54 -27.10
N LYS A 674 -2.25 -14.31 -26.97
CA LYS A 674 -1.67 -14.59 -25.64
C LYS A 674 -1.23 -13.29 -24.99
N GLY A 675 -1.69 -13.05 -23.76
CA GLY A 675 -1.44 -11.83 -22.99
C GLY A 675 -2.58 -10.80 -23.03
N ASP A 676 -3.56 -10.94 -23.93
CA ASP A 676 -4.71 -10.03 -23.98
C ASP A 676 -5.53 -10.14 -22.68
N ILE A 677 -5.94 -8.98 -22.14
CA ILE A 677 -6.74 -8.86 -20.93
C ILE A 677 -8.16 -8.43 -21.29
N ILE A 678 -9.13 -9.28 -20.98
CA ILE A 678 -10.56 -9.06 -21.23
C ILE A 678 -11.36 -9.07 -19.92
N GLN A 679 -12.63 -8.66 -19.99
CA GLN A 679 -13.62 -8.98 -18.97
C GLN A 679 -14.73 -9.85 -19.58
N PHE A 680 -14.96 -11.02 -19.02
CA PHE A 680 -16.25 -11.70 -19.18
C PHE A 680 -17.25 -11.01 -18.25
N GLU A 681 -18.24 -10.31 -18.81
CA GLU A 681 -19.25 -9.60 -18.00
C GLU A 681 -19.95 -10.60 -17.05
N ARG A 682 -20.31 -10.13 -15.85
CA ARG A 682 -20.75 -10.91 -14.67
C ARG A 682 -19.75 -11.95 -14.11
N LYS A 683 -18.84 -12.53 -14.89
CA LYS A 683 -17.87 -13.55 -14.41
C LYS A 683 -16.58 -12.98 -13.82
N GLY A 684 -15.86 -12.10 -14.52
CA GLY A 684 -14.58 -11.57 -14.03
C GLY A 684 -13.65 -11.02 -15.11
N TYR A 685 -12.47 -10.55 -14.71
CA TYR A 685 -11.37 -10.17 -15.62
C TYR A 685 -10.47 -11.36 -15.86
N TYR A 686 -9.99 -11.54 -17.09
CA TYR A 686 -9.20 -12.70 -17.49
C TYR A 686 -8.04 -12.29 -18.40
N ILE A 687 -6.90 -12.97 -18.27
CA ILE A 687 -5.77 -12.90 -19.21
C ILE A 687 -5.70 -14.18 -20.04
N VAL A 688 -5.45 -14.07 -21.34
CA VAL A 688 -5.25 -15.23 -22.23
C VAL A 688 -3.87 -15.85 -21.98
N ASP A 689 -3.83 -17.02 -21.33
CA ASP A 689 -2.59 -17.78 -21.07
C ASP A 689 -2.15 -18.59 -22.30
N ALA A 690 -3.12 -19.13 -23.03
CA ALA A 690 -2.89 -19.81 -24.31
C ALA A 690 -4.07 -19.57 -25.25
N VAL A 691 -3.76 -19.29 -26.52
CA VAL A 691 -4.75 -19.27 -27.60
C VAL A 691 -5.21 -20.69 -27.94
N ALA A 692 -6.33 -20.82 -28.64
CA ALA A 692 -6.79 -22.12 -29.12
C ALA A 692 -5.83 -22.70 -30.17
N THR A 693 -5.77 -24.03 -30.26
CA THR A 693 -5.05 -24.77 -31.29
C THR A 693 -5.98 -25.84 -31.89
N PRO A 694 -5.62 -26.51 -33.01
CA PRO A 694 -6.43 -27.60 -33.56
C PRO A 694 -6.70 -28.77 -32.59
N THR A 695 -5.95 -28.88 -31.49
CA THR A 695 -6.09 -29.94 -30.48
C THR A 695 -6.39 -29.45 -29.06
N THR A 696 -6.43 -28.13 -28.82
CA THR A 696 -6.67 -27.55 -27.47
C THR A 696 -7.57 -26.32 -27.54
N VAL A 697 -8.48 -26.19 -26.57
CA VAL A 697 -9.24 -24.94 -26.36
C VAL A 697 -8.34 -23.80 -25.89
N ALA A 698 -8.78 -22.55 -26.04
CA ALA A 698 -8.08 -21.42 -25.46
C ALA A 698 -8.18 -21.46 -23.92
N ARG A 699 -7.10 -21.06 -23.23
CA ARG A 699 -7.01 -21.03 -21.77
C ARG A 699 -6.91 -19.60 -21.28
N LEU A 700 -7.79 -19.22 -20.36
CA LEU A 700 -7.83 -17.89 -19.77
C LEU A 700 -7.75 -17.96 -18.25
N ILE A 701 -6.86 -17.19 -17.63
CA ILE A 701 -6.64 -17.17 -16.18
C ILE A 701 -7.42 -16.01 -15.56
N LEU A 702 -8.21 -16.28 -14.51
CA LEU A 702 -8.91 -15.26 -13.74
C LEU A 702 -7.91 -14.32 -13.04
N ILE A 703 -8.00 -13.04 -13.37
CA ILE A 703 -7.31 -11.95 -12.70
C ILE A 703 -8.17 -11.54 -11.49
N PRO A 704 -7.68 -11.67 -10.24
CA PRO A 704 -8.48 -11.31 -9.07
C PRO A 704 -8.86 -9.82 -9.05
N ASP A 705 -10.06 -9.51 -8.59
CA ASP A 705 -10.67 -8.19 -8.73
C ASP A 705 -10.43 -7.24 -7.53
N GLY A 706 -9.69 -7.71 -6.52
CA GLY A 706 -9.37 -6.98 -5.30
C GLY A 706 -10.38 -7.11 -4.15
N LYS A 707 -11.44 -7.90 -4.29
CA LYS A 707 -12.39 -8.15 -3.19
C LYS A 707 -11.89 -9.27 -2.28
N ALA A 708 -12.00 -9.10 -0.96
CA ALA A 708 -11.63 -10.13 0.01
C ALA A 708 -12.35 -11.49 -0.21
N ALA A 709 -13.57 -11.49 -0.73
CA ALA A 709 -14.37 -12.69 -1.00
C ALA A 709 -14.01 -13.42 -2.31
N SER A 710 -13.38 -12.77 -3.29
CA SER A 710 -12.85 -13.43 -4.50
C SER A 710 -11.44 -13.98 -4.28
N ILE A 711 -10.73 -13.43 -3.29
CA ILE A 711 -9.33 -13.68 -2.93
C ILE A 711 -9.20 -14.60 -1.69
N SER A 712 -10.31 -14.93 -1.01
CA SER A 712 -10.34 -15.92 0.07
C SER A 712 -10.19 -17.35 -0.45
N SER A 713 -9.44 -18.19 0.29
CA SER A 713 -9.22 -19.60 -0.09
C SER A 713 -10.53 -20.39 -0.22
N LYS A 714 -10.64 -21.11 -1.33
CA LYS A 714 -11.79 -21.94 -1.75
C LYS A 714 -11.64 -23.38 -1.24
N ALA A 715 -10.41 -23.83 -1.02
CA ALA A 715 -10.12 -25.11 -0.39
C ALA A 715 -10.32 -25.08 1.14
N ALA A 716 -10.17 -23.94 1.81
CA ALA A 716 -10.29 -23.86 3.27
C ALA A 716 -11.65 -24.31 3.85
N PRO A 717 -12.82 -23.99 3.24
CA PRO A 717 -14.11 -24.56 3.67
C PRO A 717 -14.20 -26.08 3.47
N ILE A 718 -13.65 -26.60 2.36
CA ILE A 718 -13.67 -28.03 2.03
C ILE A 718 -12.84 -28.81 3.05
N ALA A 719 -11.60 -28.38 3.28
CA ALA A 719 -10.72 -28.97 4.29
C ALA A 719 -11.31 -28.88 5.71
N GLN A 720 -12.11 -27.85 6.04
CA GLN A 720 -12.82 -27.78 7.32
C GLN A 720 -14.01 -28.74 7.42
N ALA A 721 -14.68 -29.07 6.31
CA ALA A 721 -15.70 -30.12 6.28
C ALA A 721 -15.05 -31.50 6.44
N GLU A 722 -14.07 -31.82 5.60
CA GLU A 722 -13.35 -33.10 5.62
C GLU A 722 -12.66 -33.37 6.97
N ALA A 723 -11.99 -32.37 7.56
CA ALA A 723 -11.36 -32.49 8.87
C ALA A 723 -12.37 -32.61 10.03
N LYS A 724 -13.62 -32.18 9.83
CA LYS A 724 -14.71 -32.34 10.80
C LYS A 724 -15.30 -33.74 10.69
N ASP A 725 -15.56 -34.24 9.49
CA ASP A 725 -16.00 -35.63 9.25
C ASP A 725 -14.93 -36.63 9.71
N ALA A 726 -13.64 -36.37 9.47
CA ALA A 726 -12.54 -37.18 9.99
C ALA A 726 -12.47 -37.17 11.53
N LYS A 727 -12.71 -36.02 12.19
CA LYS A 727 -12.76 -35.91 13.66
C LYS A 727 -13.98 -36.61 14.24
N ASP A 728 -15.14 -36.52 13.60
CA ASP A 728 -16.37 -37.17 14.09
C ASP A 728 -16.39 -38.68 13.76
N ALA A 729 -15.71 -39.13 12.70
CA ALA A 729 -15.38 -40.54 12.48
C ALA A 729 -14.42 -41.09 13.54
N LYS A 730 -13.38 -40.33 13.92
CA LYS A 730 -12.46 -40.71 15.01
C LYS A 730 -13.18 -40.78 16.36
N LYS A 731 -14.03 -39.78 16.69
CA LYS A 731 -14.90 -39.83 17.87
C LYS A 731 -15.87 -41.01 17.85
N LYS A 732 -16.46 -41.37 16.70
CA LYS A 732 -17.32 -42.57 16.59
C LYS A 732 -16.57 -43.84 16.96
N LYS A 733 -15.31 -44.01 16.51
CA LYS A 733 -14.45 -45.12 16.93
C LYS A 733 -14.13 -45.09 18.44
N GLU A 734 -13.73 -43.94 18.98
CA GLU A 734 -13.40 -43.79 20.41
C GLU A 734 -14.60 -43.93 21.36
N LYS A 735 -15.82 -43.67 20.88
CA LYS A 735 -17.05 -43.86 21.65
C LYS A 735 -17.53 -45.31 21.63
N ALA A 736 -17.41 -45.99 20.49
CA ALA A 736 -17.78 -47.41 20.36
C ALA A 736 -16.96 -48.36 21.27
N SER A 737 -15.79 -47.93 21.76
CA SER A 737 -14.94 -48.72 22.66
C SER A 737 -15.12 -48.41 24.16
N LYS A 738 -16.19 -47.71 24.57
CA LYS A 738 -16.42 -47.33 25.98
C LYS A 738 -17.78 -47.71 26.58
N ASP A 739 -18.79 -48.00 25.77
CA ASP A 739 -20.13 -48.35 26.26
C ASP A 739 -20.25 -49.85 26.60
N ALA A 740 -19.56 -50.29 27.67
CA ALA A 740 -19.45 -51.70 28.09
C ALA A 740 -19.67 -51.96 29.59
N ALA A 741 -20.79 -51.45 30.14
CA ALA A 741 -21.45 -51.86 31.40
C ALA A 741 -20.71 -51.62 32.75
N PRO A 742 -21.41 -51.71 33.92
CA PRO A 742 -22.81 -51.36 34.24
C PRO A 742 -22.92 -50.32 35.39
N ALA A 743 -24.17 -50.01 35.81
CA ALA A 743 -24.52 -48.82 36.60
C ALA A 743 -24.67 -49.00 38.14
N ALA A 744 -24.71 -47.88 38.86
CA ALA A 744 -25.28 -47.70 40.21
C ALA A 744 -25.95 -46.30 40.34
N ALA A 745 -26.88 -46.12 41.30
CA ALA A 745 -27.80 -44.98 41.42
C ALA A 745 -27.24 -43.83 42.31
N ALA A 746 -27.33 -42.52 41.98
CA ALA A 746 -28.48 -41.56 42.00
C ALA A 746 -28.76 -40.94 43.40
N PRO A 747 -29.52 -39.82 43.58
CA PRO A 747 -30.20 -38.94 42.59
C PRO A 747 -30.04 -37.39 42.79
N ALA A 748 -30.52 -36.60 41.80
CA ALA A 748 -31.05 -35.20 41.87
C ALA A 748 -30.18 -34.06 42.50
N VAL A 749 -30.21 -32.79 42.05
CA VAL A 749 -31.34 -31.88 41.74
C VAL A 749 -31.09 -31.04 40.45
N SER A 750 -32.11 -30.33 39.95
CA SER A 750 -32.21 -29.70 38.64
C SER A 750 -31.71 -28.24 38.55
N GLY A 751 -31.39 -27.77 37.32
CA GLY A 751 -30.92 -26.40 37.07
C GLY A 751 -30.73 -25.99 35.60
N LYS A 752 -31.68 -26.29 34.70
CA LYS A 752 -31.56 -25.91 33.27
C LYS A 752 -31.66 -24.39 33.06
N LYS A 753 -30.69 -23.82 32.34
CA LYS A 753 -30.88 -22.60 31.51
C LYS A 753 -30.24 -22.79 30.13
N ALA A 754 -31.07 -22.99 29.11
CA ALA A 754 -30.67 -22.79 27.72
C ALA A 754 -30.88 -21.32 27.33
N LYS A 755 -30.04 -20.80 26.43
CA LYS A 755 -30.32 -19.57 25.68
C LYS A 755 -30.24 -19.88 24.19
N ALA A 756 -31.39 -19.88 23.53
CA ALA A 756 -31.46 -19.78 22.08
C ALA A 756 -31.13 -18.34 21.64
N ALA A 757 -30.65 -18.19 20.41
CA ALA A 757 -30.42 -16.88 19.81
C ALA A 757 -31.67 -16.37 19.09
N ALA A 758 -31.93 -15.07 19.19
CA ALA A 758 -32.83 -14.34 18.30
C ALA A 758 -32.32 -12.90 18.17
N HIS A 759 -32.09 -12.43 16.94
CA HIS A 759 -31.81 -11.02 16.69
C HIS A 759 -33.13 -10.26 16.55
N ALA A 760 -33.28 -9.19 17.32
CA ALA A 760 -34.27 -8.15 17.09
C ALA A 760 -33.60 -6.79 17.33
N ALA A 761 -33.82 -5.83 16.43
CA ALA A 761 -33.26 -4.49 16.57
C ALA A 761 -34.10 -3.70 17.58
N ALA A 762 -33.48 -3.29 18.69
CA ALA A 762 -34.08 -2.39 19.68
C ALA A 762 -33.04 -1.35 20.11
N GLN A 763 -33.42 -0.08 20.07
CA GLN A 763 -32.63 1.00 20.67
C GLN A 763 -32.56 0.77 22.19
N LYS A 764 -31.37 0.86 22.78
CA LYS A 764 -31.24 0.89 24.24
C LYS A 764 -31.67 2.27 24.75
N PRO A 765 -32.50 2.37 25.79
CA PRO A 765 -32.71 3.65 26.47
C PRO A 765 -31.41 4.11 27.13
N ALA A 766 -31.19 5.42 27.19
CA ALA A 766 -30.09 6.01 27.96
C ALA A 766 -30.28 5.76 29.47
N PRO A 767 -29.19 5.59 30.25
CA PRO A 767 -29.30 5.38 31.69
C PRO A 767 -29.78 6.68 32.38
N THR A 768 -30.97 6.64 32.96
CA THR A 768 -31.48 7.72 33.82
C THR A 768 -30.63 7.83 35.09
N TRP A 769 -29.97 8.97 35.29
CA TRP A 769 -29.04 9.19 36.39
C TRP A 769 -29.67 10.11 37.44
N THR A 770 -29.61 9.72 38.73
CA THR A 770 -30.49 10.26 39.79
C THR A 770 -29.72 10.84 40.98
N GLY A 771 -28.71 11.67 40.73
CA GLY A 771 -27.93 12.37 41.75
C GLY A 771 -27.49 13.78 41.32
N PRO A 772 -26.59 14.43 42.07
CA PRO A 772 -25.91 15.67 41.66
C PRO A 772 -24.67 15.33 40.80
N GLY A 773 -24.64 15.83 39.56
CA GLY A 773 -23.68 15.38 38.53
C GLY A 773 -22.19 15.54 38.87
N PRO A 774 -21.31 14.67 38.32
CA PRO A 774 -19.87 14.84 38.48
C PRO A 774 -19.44 16.17 37.87
N LYS A 775 -18.74 16.99 38.64
CA LYS A 775 -18.29 18.31 38.19
C LYS A 775 -17.15 18.23 37.18
N PRO A 776 -16.92 19.27 36.34
CA PRO A 776 -15.71 19.39 35.54
C PRO A 776 -14.41 19.30 36.38
N GLU A 777 -14.46 19.84 37.60
CA GLU A 777 -13.40 19.78 38.63
C GLU A 777 -12.95 18.32 38.90
N GLU A 778 -13.90 17.39 39.00
CA GLU A 778 -13.67 15.96 39.31
C GLU A 778 -13.13 15.14 38.12
N ILE A 779 -13.13 15.72 36.92
CA ILE A 779 -12.50 15.13 35.73
C ILE A 779 -11.04 15.56 35.69
N VAL A 780 -10.76 16.85 35.86
CA VAL A 780 -9.38 17.39 35.94
C VAL A 780 -8.60 16.75 37.09
N GLU A 781 -9.24 16.54 38.25
CA GLU A 781 -8.63 15.84 39.39
C GLU A 781 -8.34 14.36 39.07
N LEU A 782 -9.24 13.67 38.37
CA LEU A 782 -9.03 12.28 37.95
C LEU A 782 -7.93 12.15 36.88
N GLU A 783 -7.82 13.10 35.95
CA GLU A 783 -6.73 13.16 34.97
C GLU A 783 -5.38 13.37 35.66
N ALA A 784 -5.30 14.28 36.64
CA ALA A 784 -4.11 14.47 37.47
C ALA A 784 -3.72 13.20 38.25
N GLN A 785 -4.71 12.46 38.79
CA GLN A 785 -4.47 11.16 39.44
C GLN A 785 -3.96 10.09 38.46
N ILE A 786 -4.48 10.06 37.23
CA ILE A 786 -4.02 9.16 36.16
C ILE A 786 -2.57 9.45 35.76
N ASP A 787 -2.19 10.72 35.65
CA ASP A 787 -0.81 11.10 35.32
C ASP A 787 0.15 10.85 36.48
N ALA A 788 -0.25 11.10 37.72
CA ALA A 788 0.54 10.76 38.91
C ALA A 788 0.78 9.24 39.03
N ALA A 789 -0.25 8.42 38.83
CA ALA A 789 -0.12 6.95 38.77
C ALA A 789 0.73 6.50 37.56
N GLY A 790 0.62 7.18 36.42
CA GLY A 790 1.46 6.97 35.25
C GLY A 790 2.94 7.25 35.51
N LEU A 791 3.24 8.31 36.27
CA LEU A 791 4.60 8.66 36.69
C LEU A 791 5.15 7.64 37.70
N LYS A 792 4.35 7.23 38.68
CA LYS A 792 4.65 6.17 39.67
C LYS A 792 5.05 4.86 38.98
N VAL A 793 4.30 4.41 37.98
CA VAL A 793 4.62 3.20 37.18
C VAL A 793 5.92 3.36 36.37
N ARG A 794 6.21 4.55 35.83
CA ARG A 794 7.48 4.81 35.12
C ARG A 794 8.66 4.77 36.09
N GLN A 795 8.54 5.43 37.24
CA GLN A 795 9.58 5.49 38.26
C GLN A 795 9.93 4.08 38.79
N LEU A 796 8.93 3.29 39.20
CA LEU A 796 9.13 1.91 39.67
C LEU A 796 9.82 1.01 38.63
N LYS A 797 9.57 1.22 37.33
CA LYS A 797 10.25 0.50 36.24
C LYS A 797 11.69 0.97 36.00
N THR A 798 11.95 2.27 36.18
CA THR A 798 13.32 2.83 36.10
C THR A 798 14.19 2.36 37.27
N ASP A 799 13.62 2.33 38.47
CA ASP A 799 14.29 1.91 39.72
C ASP A 799 14.44 0.39 39.85
N LYS A 800 13.95 -0.38 38.85
CA LYS A 800 13.94 -1.86 38.82
C LYS A 800 13.26 -2.47 40.06
N ALA A 801 12.15 -1.86 40.49
CA ALA A 801 11.33 -2.39 41.58
C ALA A 801 10.75 -3.78 41.24
N ASP A 802 10.37 -4.52 42.28
CA ASP A 802 9.85 -5.89 42.16
C ASP A 802 8.63 -5.99 41.21
N ALA A 803 8.52 -7.13 40.51
CA ALA A 803 7.51 -7.35 39.49
C ALA A 803 6.07 -7.24 40.02
N ASP A 804 5.77 -7.71 41.23
CA ASP A 804 4.43 -7.60 41.81
C ASP A 804 4.13 -6.18 42.30
N VAL A 805 5.15 -5.41 42.71
CA VAL A 805 5.02 -3.97 43.05
C VAL A 805 4.73 -3.14 41.79
N VAL A 806 5.46 -3.40 40.69
CA VAL A 806 5.20 -2.76 39.39
C VAL A 806 3.81 -3.12 38.87
N LYS A 807 3.37 -4.37 39.04
CA LYS A 807 2.05 -4.85 38.63
C LYS A 807 0.92 -4.19 39.42
N ALA A 808 1.02 -4.10 40.75
CA ALA A 808 0.02 -3.42 41.58
C ALA A 808 -0.18 -1.95 41.18
N ALA A 809 0.91 -1.23 40.86
CA ALA A 809 0.83 0.15 40.37
C ALA A 809 0.24 0.27 38.94
N VAL A 810 0.40 -0.77 38.10
CA VAL A 810 -0.26 -0.84 36.78
C VAL A 810 -1.76 -1.10 36.93
N ASP A 811 -2.18 -1.98 37.84
CA ASP A 811 -3.60 -2.27 38.09
C ASP A 811 -4.33 -1.04 38.68
N GLU A 812 -3.67 -0.28 39.57
CA GLU A 812 -4.13 1.02 40.08
C GLU A 812 -4.35 2.04 38.93
N LEU A 813 -3.38 2.19 38.03
CA LEU A 813 -3.45 3.06 36.86
C LEU A 813 -4.59 2.65 35.89
N LEU A 814 -4.78 1.35 35.69
CA LEU A 814 -5.86 0.81 34.84
C LEU A 814 -7.25 1.03 35.48
N ALA A 815 -7.36 0.92 36.80
CA ALA A 815 -8.60 1.20 37.52
C ALA A 815 -9.02 2.68 37.41
N LEU A 816 -8.07 3.62 37.52
CA LEU A 816 -8.31 5.05 37.33
C LEU A 816 -8.73 5.36 35.88
N LYS A 817 -7.98 4.87 34.89
CA LYS A 817 -8.28 5.09 33.46
C LYS A 817 -9.66 4.54 33.03
N LYS A 818 -10.17 3.52 33.72
CA LYS A 818 -11.51 2.97 33.47
C LYS A 818 -12.65 3.89 33.95
N GLN A 819 -12.40 4.79 34.89
CA GLN A 819 -13.40 5.75 35.38
C GLN A 819 -13.58 6.97 34.47
N LEU A 820 -12.50 7.40 33.81
CA LEU A 820 -12.47 8.63 33.00
C LEU A 820 -13.57 8.71 31.92
N PRO A 821 -13.74 7.72 31.01
CA PRO A 821 -14.80 7.79 30.00
C PRO A 821 -16.21 7.82 30.63
N VAL A 822 -16.42 7.11 31.75
CA VAL A 822 -17.72 7.08 32.44
C VAL A 822 -18.10 8.45 33.03
N ARG A 823 -17.11 9.21 33.55
CA ARG A 823 -17.35 10.58 34.02
C ARG A 823 -17.57 11.56 32.87
N ILE A 824 -16.86 11.40 31.76
CA ILE A 824 -17.03 12.23 30.55
C ILE A 824 -18.41 12.01 29.93
N GLU A 825 -18.86 10.77 29.76
CA GLU A 825 -20.20 10.44 29.25
C GLU A 825 -21.31 11.02 30.16
N ALA A 826 -21.13 10.95 31.49
CA ALA A 826 -22.07 11.54 32.44
C ALA A 826 -22.13 13.08 32.34
N LEU A 827 -20.96 13.76 32.25
CA LEU A 827 -20.91 15.22 32.08
C LEU A 827 -21.57 15.66 30.76
N GLN A 828 -21.33 14.92 29.68
CA GLN A 828 -21.92 15.20 28.36
C GLN A 828 -23.45 15.01 28.37
N ALA A 829 -23.97 13.99 29.06
CA ALA A 829 -25.41 13.80 29.24
C ALA A 829 -26.06 14.95 30.03
N LEU A 830 -25.39 15.45 31.07
CA LEU A 830 -25.83 16.62 31.85
C LEU A 830 -25.79 17.92 31.03
N ALA A 831 -24.75 18.14 30.23
CA ALA A 831 -24.66 19.29 29.34
C ALA A 831 -25.77 19.27 28.26
N ALA A 832 -26.07 18.10 27.68
CA ALA A 832 -27.16 17.94 26.74
C ALA A 832 -28.54 18.20 27.38
N ALA A 833 -28.76 17.72 28.61
CA ALA A 833 -29.99 18.00 29.37
C ALA A 833 -30.15 19.49 29.71
N ALA A 834 -29.04 20.17 30.07
CA ALA A 834 -29.04 21.61 30.33
C ALA A 834 -29.34 22.43 29.06
N SER A 835 -28.81 22.04 27.90
CA SER A 835 -29.12 22.68 26.61
C SER A 835 -30.61 22.55 26.28
N ALA A 836 -31.17 21.34 26.37
CA ALA A 836 -32.58 21.09 26.10
C ALA A 836 -33.52 21.85 27.06
N ALA A 837 -33.10 22.08 28.30
CA ALA A 837 -33.83 22.93 29.25
C ALA A 837 -33.73 24.43 28.90
N ALA A 838 -32.59 24.91 28.41
CA ALA A 838 -32.41 26.30 27.99
C ALA A 838 -33.26 26.66 26.76
N ASP A 839 -33.30 25.78 25.75
CA ASP A 839 -34.11 25.99 24.54
C ASP A 839 -35.61 26.13 24.88
N SER A 840 -36.09 25.37 25.87
CA SER A 840 -37.49 25.39 26.33
C SER A 840 -37.94 26.67 27.04
N PHE A 841 -37.02 27.59 27.37
CA PHE A 841 -37.29 28.89 27.99
C PHE A 841 -37.23 30.08 27.00
N SER A 842 -37.23 29.80 25.68
CA SER A 842 -37.07 30.81 24.62
C SER A 842 -38.30 31.00 23.70
N LEU A 843 -39.49 30.56 24.16
CA LEU A 843 -40.80 30.69 23.50
C LEU A 843 -41.79 31.53 24.32
#